data_AF-A0A9D5QTK6-F1
#
_entry.id   AF-A0A9D5QTK6-F1
#
_cell.length_a   1.000
_cell.length_b   1.000
_cell.length_c   1.000
_cell.angle_alpha   90.00
_cell.angle_beta   90.00
_cell.angle_gamma   90.00
#
_symmetry.space_group_name_H-M   'P 1'
#
loop_
_entity.id
_entity.type
_entity.pdbx_description
1 polymer ?
#
loop_
_entity_poly.entity_id
_entity_poly.type
_entity_poly.pdbx_seq_one_letter_code
_entity_poly.pdbx_strand_id
1 'polypeptide(L)'
;MGKKRVKPAMTVAGKKRGAVAVPAVRELTASPLPLAGESEGAAHSVVRCANMRRDAATGNLLAAGLPLRHPRLSSLPLLTIGGAGGDRIAVVAAANRLRIEPLDGDAAGYDIGAVAGSVRSIVMLAPDRGVVMTDRARYTMTLNGSDRWQLHAADTNYPALQFETVDVMRLSADAEARKLTGTYDTRSLALNDADTDRLGLDLIRCYRELVDKTVRGGMELQPLLARYRLEGEGGEVLYRSPTVIVGAPSGVQCVSELHCELSDDYGSRGVLRVAADVYRLRLRQTGVNEVEPGRVRRLVVETSLPVHPVDPAVTAANAFTRSGTNGIMLRCFLPGASVTMSSLRRVAAQQLMAMALKGDIAFRDALTLHNPFDGEEPLDIAVPVARGAVRGLDAELEEVDKLLATTVAPLPQMVARCRVPNSFTAADGCVAGDSVVWGGITALPFSGYRVEEFVAESTPAEESHPWRAVVVTELESGSRCVATSWGETCAPLRLSPMIWSARADAVSVTVTVERDGAVYKGVYPMTPDERGAGSCYCDPDGERIEPAAVDEPFAYLPDGRIAERYPSALLVADTASPFDAERGATAGRGQVVATAAVDRRGSSWEFGYQRVYALTDDGIYLLTVTSPGSALRCNRVDRRSVSAASAVAETDDDRYPLVCIASGDLTGLSRGNVATLEEGVAESAAGWDRVNKELWLVGADGRARVKESVDGGWREVDGLKVSALRDGTTGLFIDSDLGVRDTSLGEEAVSAATYTLRCDMPALDWYREGMQACSVAAQLRSAAVTGALSVVSRTLELPQRGMEAVTEFSGEVNAPLVMGLRGCGGPAVDITLAGEMTAGSELRELRLRIVTK
;
A
#
# COMPACT_ATOMS: atom_id res chain seq x y z
N MET A 1 67.12 -75.54 -0.94
CA MET A 1 65.97 -76.49 -0.90
C MET A 1 65.17 -76.23 -2.17
N GLY A 2 65.36 -77.00 -3.25
CA GLY A 2 64.58 -78.23 -3.55
C GLY A 2 63.22 -77.82 -4.15
N LYS A 3 62.81 -78.12 -5.39
CA LYS A 3 63.14 -79.14 -6.40
C LYS A 3 62.82 -78.53 -7.79
N LYS A 4 63.69 -78.67 -8.82
CA LYS A 4 63.56 -79.59 -9.99
C LYS A 4 62.18 -79.50 -10.69
N ARG A 5 62.01 -79.28 -12.01
CA ARG A 5 62.74 -79.74 -13.22
C ARG A 5 62.30 -78.87 -14.44
N VAL A 6 63.21 -78.34 -15.27
CA VAL A 6 63.79 -78.87 -16.55
C VAL A 6 62.90 -78.71 -17.81
N LYS A 7 63.34 -77.77 -18.68
CA LYS A 7 63.48 -77.69 -20.18
C LYS A 7 62.91 -78.85 -21.07
N PRO A 8 62.64 -78.71 -22.40
CA PRO A 8 63.30 -77.81 -23.38
C PRO A 8 62.42 -77.21 -24.52
N ALA A 9 63.11 -76.57 -25.47
CA ALA A 9 62.64 -75.82 -26.64
C ALA A 9 62.38 -76.67 -27.91
N MET A 10 61.77 -76.00 -28.91
CA MET A 10 61.56 -76.35 -30.34
C MET A 10 60.62 -77.55 -30.60
N THR A 11 59.58 -77.46 -31.44
CA THR A 11 59.65 -77.22 -32.90
C THR A 11 58.28 -76.84 -33.49
N VAL A 12 58.34 -76.33 -34.72
CA VAL A 12 57.37 -75.74 -35.65
C VAL A 12 56.12 -76.56 -36.02
N ALA A 13 55.08 -75.80 -36.42
CA ALA A 13 53.92 -76.08 -37.28
C ALA A 13 52.66 -76.75 -36.70
N GLY A 14 51.55 -76.01 -36.84
CA GLY A 14 50.18 -76.54 -36.75
C GLY A 14 49.13 -75.45 -36.98
N LYS A 15 48.74 -75.24 -38.24
CA LYS A 15 47.51 -74.53 -38.63
C LYS A 15 46.34 -75.06 -37.79
N LYS A 16 45.78 -74.24 -36.91
CA LYS A 16 44.47 -74.50 -36.29
C LYS A 16 43.44 -73.53 -36.85
N ARG A 17 42.35 -74.13 -37.33
CA ARG A 17 41.13 -73.53 -37.86
C ARG A 17 40.62 -72.45 -36.91
N GLY A 18 40.24 -71.30 -37.47
CA GLY A 18 39.73 -70.15 -36.74
C GLY A 18 38.48 -70.52 -35.93
N ALA A 19 38.54 -70.22 -34.64
CA ALA A 19 37.35 -70.04 -33.83
C ALA A 19 36.66 -68.76 -34.33
N VAL A 20 35.39 -68.86 -34.69
CA VAL A 20 34.54 -67.69 -34.93
C VAL A 20 34.43 -66.97 -33.59
N ALA A 21 35.03 -65.78 -33.48
CA ALA A 21 34.81 -64.91 -32.34
C ALA A 21 33.33 -64.47 -32.37
N VAL A 22 32.59 -64.77 -31.32
CA VAL A 22 31.22 -64.25 -31.16
C VAL A 22 31.36 -62.75 -30.89
N PRO A 23 30.71 -61.87 -31.67
CA PRO A 23 30.79 -60.43 -31.43
C PRO A 23 30.23 -60.11 -30.04
N ALA A 24 30.96 -59.31 -29.27
CA ALA A 24 30.47 -58.80 -28.01
C ALA A 24 29.36 -57.78 -28.31
N VAL A 25 28.18 -58.03 -27.76
CA VAL A 25 27.02 -57.14 -27.90
C VAL A 25 26.87 -56.35 -26.61
N ARG A 26 26.85 -55.02 -26.71
CA ARG A 26 26.55 -54.11 -25.61
C ARG A 26 25.31 -53.29 -25.95
N GLU A 27 24.56 -52.91 -24.93
CA GLU A 27 23.33 -52.13 -25.07
C GLU A 27 23.41 -50.95 -24.10
N LEU A 28 23.23 -49.75 -24.63
CA LEU A 28 23.03 -48.54 -23.84
C LEU A 28 21.54 -48.24 -23.82
N THR A 29 20.96 -48.29 -22.64
CA THR A 29 19.55 -47.98 -22.40
C THR A 29 19.45 -46.69 -21.59
N ALA A 30 18.59 -45.77 -22.04
CA ALA A 30 18.17 -44.62 -21.26
C ALA A 30 16.70 -44.80 -20.84
N SER A 31 16.49 -45.07 -19.54
CA SER A 31 15.18 -45.15 -18.89
C SER A 31 15.36 -45.03 -17.36
N PRO A 32 14.64 -44.13 -16.66
CA PRO A 32 13.80 -43.07 -17.23
C PRO A 32 14.63 -42.11 -18.10
N LEU A 33 14.01 -41.53 -19.12
CA LEU A 33 14.70 -40.62 -20.03
C LEU A 33 15.02 -39.31 -19.32
N PRO A 34 16.27 -38.83 -19.30
CA PRO A 34 16.63 -37.58 -18.63
C PRO A 34 16.09 -36.37 -19.38
N LEU A 35 16.01 -35.24 -18.68
CA LEU A 35 15.85 -33.90 -19.24
C LEU A 35 17.15 -33.13 -19.21
N ALA A 36 17.22 -32.05 -19.99
CA ALA A 36 18.41 -31.21 -20.00
C ALA A 36 18.64 -30.60 -18.60
N GLY A 37 19.87 -30.71 -18.09
CA GLY A 37 20.24 -30.17 -16.77
C GLY A 37 20.04 -31.14 -15.58
N GLU A 38 19.47 -32.33 -15.80
CA GLU A 38 19.48 -33.39 -14.77
C GLU A 38 20.85 -34.07 -14.68
N SER A 39 21.11 -34.83 -13.61
CA SER A 39 22.38 -35.56 -13.42
C SER A 39 22.55 -36.64 -14.50
N GLU A 40 23.21 -36.29 -15.59
CA GLU A 40 23.47 -37.17 -16.73
C GLU A 40 24.48 -38.27 -16.35
N GLY A 41 24.18 -39.52 -16.72
CA GLY A 41 25.15 -40.61 -16.57
C GLY A 41 26.36 -40.37 -17.47
N ALA A 42 27.55 -40.85 -17.10
CA ALA A 42 28.79 -40.67 -17.87
C ALA A 42 28.77 -41.20 -19.32
N ALA A 43 27.67 -41.78 -19.79
CA ALA A 43 27.50 -42.39 -21.11
C ALA A 43 26.41 -41.74 -21.99
N HIS A 44 25.56 -40.84 -21.46
CA HIS A 44 24.54 -40.16 -22.26
C HIS A 44 24.11 -38.80 -21.68
N SER A 45 23.82 -37.86 -22.56
CA SER A 45 23.41 -36.48 -22.27
C SER A 45 22.24 -36.04 -23.14
N VAL A 46 21.40 -35.12 -22.67
CA VAL A 46 20.29 -34.55 -23.44
C VAL A 46 20.79 -33.34 -24.20
N VAL A 47 20.76 -33.42 -25.53
CA VAL A 47 21.13 -32.28 -26.39
C VAL A 47 19.96 -31.33 -26.55
N ARG A 48 18.75 -31.88 -26.65
CA ARG A 48 17.54 -31.09 -26.88
C ARG A 48 16.30 -31.82 -26.38
N CYS A 49 15.43 -31.10 -25.69
CA CYS A 49 14.09 -31.56 -25.33
C CYS A 49 13.13 -30.39 -25.59
N ALA A 50 12.21 -30.53 -26.54
CA ALA A 50 11.27 -29.48 -26.93
C ALA A 50 9.84 -30.04 -26.95
N ASN A 51 8.91 -29.32 -26.31
CA ASN A 51 7.50 -29.70 -26.17
C ASN A 51 7.27 -31.13 -25.63
N MET A 52 8.16 -31.62 -24.76
CA MET A 52 8.04 -32.91 -24.07
C MET A 52 8.20 -32.69 -22.55
N ARG A 53 7.32 -33.28 -21.74
CA ARG A 53 7.31 -33.20 -20.27
C ARG A 53 7.36 -34.58 -19.63
N ARG A 54 7.81 -34.71 -18.40
CA ARG A 54 7.82 -35.94 -17.64
C ARG A 54 6.47 -36.14 -16.98
N ASP A 55 5.94 -37.34 -17.15
CA ASP A 55 4.80 -37.78 -16.36
C ASP A 55 5.22 -38.04 -14.92
N ALA A 56 4.58 -37.37 -13.96
CA ALA A 56 4.87 -37.54 -12.54
C ALA A 56 4.60 -38.97 -12.04
N ALA A 57 3.66 -39.69 -12.67
CA ALA A 57 3.28 -41.04 -12.25
C ALA A 57 4.22 -42.12 -12.79
N THR A 58 4.61 -42.05 -14.06
CA THR A 58 5.40 -43.09 -14.73
C THR A 58 6.87 -42.73 -14.93
N GLY A 59 7.23 -41.45 -14.86
CA GLY A 59 8.56 -40.93 -15.18
C GLY A 59 8.89 -40.89 -16.67
N ASN A 60 7.95 -41.25 -17.56
CA ASN A 60 8.13 -41.24 -19.01
C ASN A 60 7.95 -39.84 -19.60
N LEU A 61 8.48 -39.59 -20.80
CA LEU A 61 8.32 -38.31 -21.46
C LEU A 61 7.03 -38.31 -22.31
N LEU A 62 6.13 -37.38 -22.01
CA LEU A 62 4.89 -37.11 -22.73
C LEU A 62 5.04 -35.91 -23.64
N ALA A 63 4.45 -35.97 -24.84
CA ALA A 63 4.24 -34.79 -25.67
C ALA A 63 3.35 -33.80 -24.90
N ALA A 64 3.93 -32.64 -24.60
CA ALA A 64 3.41 -31.63 -23.68
C ALA A 64 2.46 -30.62 -24.32
N GLY A 65 2.21 -30.72 -25.63
CA GLY A 65 1.32 -29.81 -26.36
C GLY A 65 1.77 -28.34 -26.35
N LEU A 66 0.98 -27.49 -27.01
CA LEU A 66 0.98 -26.05 -26.75
C LEU A 66 -0.26 -25.72 -25.92
N PRO A 67 -0.19 -24.81 -24.93
CA PRO A 67 -1.36 -24.37 -24.18
C PRO A 67 -2.45 -23.84 -25.12
N LEU A 68 -3.72 -24.12 -24.81
CA LEU A 68 -4.83 -23.66 -25.66
C LEU A 68 -4.98 -22.13 -25.61
N ARG A 69 -5.35 -21.56 -26.76
CA ARG A 69 -5.71 -20.14 -26.87
C ARG A 69 -6.97 -19.87 -26.07
N HIS A 70 -6.93 -18.85 -25.22
CA HIS A 70 -8.11 -18.39 -24.50
C HIS A 70 -9.07 -17.70 -25.49
N PRO A 71 -10.34 -18.13 -25.58
CA PRO A 71 -11.25 -17.68 -26.65
C PRO A 71 -11.64 -16.19 -26.53
N ARG A 72 -11.58 -15.62 -25.32
CA ARG A 72 -12.05 -14.26 -25.02
C ARG A 72 -10.96 -13.22 -24.79
N LEU A 73 -9.75 -13.64 -24.42
CA LEU A 73 -8.72 -12.70 -24.00
C LEU A 73 -7.94 -12.21 -25.22
N SER A 74 -7.88 -10.89 -25.37
CA SER A 74 -7.06 -10.20 -26.36
C SER A 74 -5.78 -9.60 -25.77
N SER A 75 -5.66 -9.57 -24.44
CA SER A 75 -4.50 -9.12 -23.69
C SER A 75 -4.41 -9.87 -22.36
N LEU A 76 -3.24 -9.87 -21.72
CA LEU A 76 -3.06 -10.51 -20.43
C LEU A 76 -3.97 -9.88 -19.36
N PRO A 77 -4.50 -10.70 -18.44
CA PRO A 77 -5.22 -10.17 -17.30
C PRO A 77 -4.28 -9.36 -16.41
N LEU A 78 -4.79 -8.22 -15.91
CA LEU A 78 -4.11 -7.46 -14.85
C LEU A 78 -4.21 -8.19 -13.52
N LEU A 79 -5.29 -8.94 -13.29
CA LEU A 79 -5.51 -9.73 -12.11
C LEU A 79 -6.52 -10.83 -12.44
N THR A 80 -6.37 -12.01 -11.84
CA THR A 80 -7.41 -13.04 -11.82
C THR A 80 -7.93 -13.22 -10.42
N ILE A 81 -9.24 -13.37 -10.28
CA ILE A 81 -9.92 -13.58 -9.00
C ILE A 81 -10.90 -14.76 -9.12
N GLY A 82 -11.23 -15.37 -7.98
CA GLY A 82 -12.29 -16.37 -7.91
C GLY A 82 -13.66 -15.68 -7.91
N GLY A 83 -14.54 -16.08 -8.80
CA GLY A 83 -15.94 -15.69 -8.86
C GLY A 83 -16.83 -16.52 -7.94
N ALA A 84 -18.09 -16.11 -7.81
CA ALA A 84 -19.10 -16.83 -7.04
C ALA A 84 -19.28 -18.25 -7.62
N GLY A 85 -19.16 -19.27 -6.77
CA GLY A 85 -19.30 -20.68 -7.19
C GLY A 85 -18.01 -21.35 -7.71
N GLY A 86 -16.87 -20.65 -7.73
CA GLY A 86 -15.58 -21.21 -8.12
C GLY A 86 -15.13 -20.92 -9.55
N ASP A 87 -15.97 -20.26 -10.35
CA ASP A 87 -15.62 -19.81 -11.70
C ASP A 87 -14.52 -18.75 -11.66
N ARG A 88 -13.60 -18.73 -12.62
CA ARG A 88 -12.52 -17.74 -12.68
C ARG A 88 -12.95 -16.52 -13.47
N ILE A 89 -12.59 -15.33 -12.99
CA ILE A 89 -12.78 -14.08 -13.70
C ILE A 89 -11.48 -13.28 -13.74
N ALA A 90 -11.30 -12.52 -14.82
CA ALA A 90 -10.14 -11.67 -15.03
C ALA A 90 -10.53 -10.19 -15.05
N VAL A 91 -9.67 -9.36 -14.47
CA VAL A 91 -9.68 -7.91 -14.68
C VAL A 91 -8.74 -7.60 -15.85
N VAL A 92 -9.25 -6.99 -16.91
CA VAL A 92 -8.48 -6.60 -18.10
C VAL A 92 -8.56 -5.10 -18.35
N ALA A 93 -7.50 -4.54 -18.93
CA ALA A 93 -7.53 -3.16 -19.42
C ALA A 93 -8.06 -3.12 -20.87
N ALA A 94 -9.04 -2.26 -21.10
CA ALA A 94 -9.53 -1.89 -22.42
C ALA A 94 -9.35 -0.38 -22.60
N ALA A 95 -8.22 0.03 -23.16
CA ALA A 95 -7.78 1.43 -23.22
C ALA A 95 -7.73 2.08 -21.83
N ASN A 96 -8.57 3.08 -21.57
CA ASN A 96 -8.67 3.79 -20.29
C ASN A 96 -9.79 3.24 -19.39
N ARG A 97 -10.28 2.02 -19.64
CA ARG A 97 -11.33 1.38 -18.85
C ARG A 97 -10.90 0.02 -18.37
N LEU A 98 -11.49 -0.40 -17.24
CA LEU A 98 -11.35 -1.74 -16.72
C LEU A 98 -12.61 -2.55 -17.02
N ARG A 99 -12.40 -3.83 -17.31
CA ARG A 99 -13.48 -4.79 -17.59
C ARG A 99 -13.26 -6.08 -16.81
N ILE A 100 -14.36 -6.71 -16.43
CA ILE A 100 -14.39 -8.09 -15.94
C ILE A 100 -14.70 -8.99 -17.14
N GLU A 101 -13.84 -9.98 -17.36
CA GLU A 101 -14.02 -11.02 -18.37
C GLU A 101 -14.10 -12.38 -17.67
N PRO A 102 -15.24 -13.10 -17.75
CA PRO A 102 -15.35 -14.48 -17.29
C PRO A 102 -14.42 -15.37 -18.08
N LEU A 103 -13.51 -16.06 -17.38
CA LEU A 103 -12.55 -16.99 -17.97
C LEU A 103 -13.20 -18.35 -18.21
N ASP A 104 -14.13 -18.73 -17.33
CA ASP A 104 -14.91 -19.96 -17.44
C ASP A 104 -16.36 -19.68 -17.87
N GLY A 105 -17.02 -20.68 -18.45
CA GLY A 105 -18.44 -20.61 -18.85
C GLY A 105 -18.74 -19.66 -20.03
N ASP A 106 -20.03 -19.38 -20.28
CA ASP A 106 -20.53 -18.61 -21.44
C ASP A 106 -20.94 -17.15 -21.13
N ALA A 107 -20.69 -16.69 -19.90
CA ALA A 107 -21.07 -15.34 -19.47
C ALA A 107 -20.30 -14.25 -20.24
N ALA A 108 -21.01 -13.18 -20.63
CA ALA A 108 -20.40 -12.03 -21.28
C ALA A 108 -19.67 -11.13 -20.27
N GLY A 109 -18.48 -10.65 -20.64
CA GLY A 109 -17.75 -9.66 -19.86
C GLY A 109 -18.43 -8.30 -19.85
N TYR A 110 -18.11 -7.49 -18.84
CA TYR A 110 -18.71 -6.19 -18.63
C TYR A 110 -17.70 -5.15 -18.14
N ASP A 111 -18.02 -3.89 -18.40
CA ASP A 111 -17.23 -2.75 -17.96
C ASP A 111 -17.48 -2.40 -16.49
N ILE A 112 -16.41 -2.07 -15.76
CA ILE A 112 -16.50 -1.71 -14.33
C ILE A 112 -16.18 -0.24 -14.06
N GLY A 113 -15.62 0.49 -15.02
CA GLY A 113 -15.33 1.92 -14.89
C GLY A 113 -14.09 2.39 -15.64
N ALA A 114 -13.93 3.72 -15.70
CA ALA A 114 -12.78 4.37 -16.31
C ALA A 114 -11.66 4.64 -15.30
N VAL A 115 -10.42 4.56 -15.77
CA VAL A 115 -9.21 4.89 -15.01
C VAL A 115 -8.41 5.98 -15.72
N ALA A 116 -7.77 6.83 -14.94
CA ALA A 116 -6.83 7.82 -15.41
C ALA A 116 -5.40 7.26 -15.33
N GLY A 117 -4.66 7.36 -16.43
CA GLY A 117 -3.29 6.85 -16.50
C GLY A 117 -3.20 5.35 -16.77
N SER A 118 -2.01 4.80 -16.62
CA SER A 118 -1.73 3.37 -16.81
C SER A 118 -1.79 2.62 -15.48
N VAL A 119 -2.51 1.51 -15.45
CA VAL A 119 -2.59 0.63 -14.27
C VAL A 119 -1.20 0.06 -13.96
N ARG A 120 -0.81 0.14 -12.69
CA ARG A 120 0.46 -0.38 -12.17
C ARG A 120 0.24 -1.67 -11.41
N SER A 121 -0.73 -1.67 -10.50
CA SER A 121 -1.08 -2.84 -9.70
C SER A 121 -2.56 -2.86 -9.36
N ILE A 122 -3.05 -4.08 -9.10
CA ILE A 122 -4.36 -4.33 -8.53
C ILE A 122 -4.15 -5.30 -7.38
N VAL A 123 -4.62 -4.92 -6.19
CA VAL A 123 -4.47 -5.71 -4.96
C VAL A 123 -5.84 -5.99 -4.38
N MET A 124 -6.17 -7.27 -4.18
CA MET A 124 -7.39 -7.66 -3.48
C MET A 124 -7.19 -7.52 -1.97
N LEU A 125 -8.06 -6.77 -1.32
CA LEU A 125 -8.06 -6.58 0.15
C LEU A 125 -8.99 -7.58 0.84
N ALA A 126 -10.08 -7.94 0.17
CA ALA A 126 -11.08 -8.92 0.59
C ALA A 126 -11.70 -9.57 -0.67
N PRO A 127 -12.50 -10.64 -0.55
CA PRO A 127 -13.14 -11.29 -1.71
C PRO A 127 -14.01 -10.36 -2.57
N ASP A 128 -14.57 -9.32 -1.97
CA ASP A 128 -15.49 -8.34 -2.55
C ASP A 128 -14.90 -6.93 -2.68
N ARG A 129 -13.60 -6.75 -2.36
CA ARG A 129 -12.95 -5.43 -2.34
C ARG A 129 -11.50 -5.49 -2.82
N GLY A 130 -11.15 -4.63 -3.76
CA GLY A 130 -9.78 -4.44 -4.24
C GLY A 130 -9.40 -2.97 -4.41
N VAL A 131 -8.11 -2.73 -4.58
CA VAL A 131 -7.55 -1.41 -4.87
C VAL A 131 -6.80 -1.46 -6.19
N VAL A 132 -7.02 -0.45 -7.03
CA VAL A 132 -6.31 -0.25 -8.30
C VAL A 132 -5.42 0.98 -8.16
N MET A 133 -4.12 0.81 -8.41
CA MET A 133 -3.16 1.89 -8.47
C MET A 133 -2.79 2.17 -9.92
N THR A 134 -2.82 3.44 -10.32
CA THR A 134 -2.28 3.90 -11.60
C THR A 134 -1.10 4.83 -11.39
N ASP A 135 -0.44 5.26 -12.46
CA ASP A 135 0.59 6.28 -12.38
C ASP A 135 0.06 7.70 -12.08
N ARG A 136 -1.26 7.90 -12.04
CA ARG A 136 -1.91 9.20 -11.83
C ARG A 136 -2.90 9.25 -10.67
N ALA A 137 -3.57 8.14 -10.38
CA ALA A 137 -4.69 8.10 -9.46
C ALA A 137 -4.82 6.71 -8.82
N ARG A 138 -5.76 6.61 -7.88
CA ARG A 138 -6.11 5.39 -7.17
C ARG A 138 -7.62 5.21 -7.15
N TYR A 139 -8.03 3.94 -7.17
CA TYR A 139 -9.43 3.56 -7.23
C TYR A 139 -9.71 2.40 -6.28
N THR A 140 -10.94 2.34 -5.79
CA THR A 140 -11.47 1.19 -5.07
C THR A 140 -12.38 0.41 -6.00
N MET A 141 -12.20 -0.90 -6.03
CA MET A 141 -13.06 -1.85 -6.74
C MET A 141 -13.91 -2.59 -5.71
N THR A 142 -15.23 -2.58 -5.84
CA THR A 142 -16.16 -3.21 -4.90
C THR A 142 -17.19 -4.07 -5.63
N LEU A 143 -17.57 -5.20 -5.02
CA LEU A 143 -18.68 -6.03 -5.50
C LEU A 143 -19.99 -5.49 -4.92
N ASN A 144 -20.93 -5.11 -5.79
CA ASN A 144 -22.24 -4.64 -5.34
C ASN A 144 -23.19 -5.80 -5.00
N GLY A 145 -24.35 -5.49 -4.41
CA GLY A 145 -25.37 -6.49 -4.05
C GLY A 145 -26.04 -7.22 -5.24
N SER A 146 -25.63 -6.95 -6.48
CA SER A 146 -26.01 -7.69 -7.69
C SER A 146 -24.87 -8.56 -8.24
N ASP A 147 -23.86 -8.85 -7.42
CA ASP A 147 -22.64 -9.59 -7.79
C ASP A 147 -21.89 -8.98 -8.98
N ARG A 148 -21.92 -7.64 -9.10
CA ARG A 148 -21.17 -6.92 -10.14
C ARG A 148 -20.13 -6.00 -9.54
N TRP A 149 -18.93 -6.09 -10.10
CA TRP A 149 -17.83 -5.21 -9.75
C TRP A 149 -18.08 -3.79 -10.26
N GLN A 150 -17.76 -2.82 -9.42
CA GLN A 150 -17.80 -1.39 -9.73
C GLN A 150 -16.47 -0.74 -9.32
N LEU A 151 -16.08 0.29 -10.06
CA LEU A 151 -14.89 1.07 -9.78
C LEU A 151 -15.27 2.47 -9.33
N HIS A 152 -14.72 2.90 -8.21
CA HIS A 152 -14.90 4.24 -7.66
C HIS A 152 -13.56 4.94 -7.54
N ALA A 153 -13.47 6.18 -8.01
CA ALA A 153 -12.30 7.02 -7.73
C ALA A 153 -12.12 7.14 -6.21
N ALA A 154 -10.89 7.01 -5.71
CA ALA A 154 -10.64 7.19 -4.28
C ALA A 154 -10.64 8.68 -3.90
N ASP A 155 -10.16 9.53 -4.81
CA ASP A 155 -10.05 10.97 -4.61
C ASP A 155 -11.31 11.67 -5.16
N THR A 156 -12.31 11.84 -4.28
CA THR A 156 -13.59 12.54 -4.57
C THR A 156 -13.63 13.87 -3.81
N ASN A 157 -14.28 14.89 -4.36
CA ASN A 157 -14.62 16.09 -3.61
C ASN A 157 -15.72 15.76 -2.60
N TYR A 158 -15.39 15.79 -1.31
CA TYR A 158 -16.37 15.67 -0.24
C TYR A 158 -17.02 17.05 0.05
N PRO A 159 -18.28 17.12 0.52
CA PRO A 159 -18.90 18.39 0.87
C PRO A 159 -18.15 19.08 2.01
N ALA A 160 -18.09 20.41 1.96
CA ALA A 160 -17.50 21.20 3.03
C ALA A 160 -18.49 21.23 4.19
N LEU A 161 -18.00 20.91 5.38
CA LEU A 161 -18.75 21.08 6.61
C LEU A 161 -18.08 22.19 7.44
N GLN A 162 -18.92 23.06 7.98
CA GLN A 162 -18.51 24.21 8.78
C GLN A 162 -18.92 24.00 10.24
N PHE A 163 -17.98 24.22 11.16
CA PHE A 163 -18.30 24.34 12.58
C PHE A 163 -18.80 25.75 12.89
N GLU A 164 -19.99 25.84 13.50
CA GLU A 164 -20.63 27.09 13.89
C GLU A 164 -20.85 27.17 15.40
N THR A 165 -20.86 28.40 15.91
CA THR A 165 -21.32 28.71 17.26
C THR A 165 -22.74 29.24 17.22
N VAL A 166 -23.67 28.53 17.85
CA VAL A 166 -25.10 28.89 17.90
C VAL A 166 -25.57 29.06 19.33
N ASP A 167 -26.79 29.59 19.50
CA ASP A 167 -27.44 29.81 20.80
C ASP A 167 -26.58 30.57 21.81
N VAL A 168 -25.83 31.58 21.33
CA VAL A 168 -24.94 32.37 22.19
C VAL A 168 -25.76 33.14 23.23
N MET A 169 -25.50 32.91 24.50
CA MET A 169 -26.16 33.59 25.61
C MET A 169 -25.19 33.88 26.75
N ARG A 170 -25.56 34.78 27.66
CA ARG A 170 -24.69 35.19 28.77
C ARG A 170 -25.13 34.55 30.08
N LEU A 171 -24.21 33.85 30.75
CA LEU A 171 -24.40 33.35 32.11
C LEU A 171 -23.57 34.16 33.11
N SER A 172 -24.01 34.17 34.37
CA SER A 172 -23.26 34.79 35.46
C SER A 172 -23.40 34.04 36.78
N ALA A 173 -22.42 34.22 37.65
CA ALA A 173 -22.38 33.76 39.03
C ALA A 173 -21.75 34.86 39.91
N ASP A 174 -22.36 35.09 41.08
CA ASP A 174 -22.00 36.21 41.95
C ASP A 174 -21.19 35.74 43.16
N ALA A 175 -20.04 36.38 43.37
CA ALA A 175 -19.29 36.30 44.60
C ALA A 175 -19.82 37.38 45.55
N GLU A 176 -20.70 36.97 46.45
CA GLU A 176 -21.39 37.82 47.43
C GLU A 176 -20.45 38.77 48.18
N ALA A 177 -21.02 39.87 48.66
CA ALA A 177 -20.33 40.85 49.48
C ALA A 177 -19.73 40.17 50.73
N ARG A 178 -18.52 40.56 51.10
CA ARG A 178 -17.79 39.90 52.20
C ARG A 178 -17.00 40.91 53.02
N LYS A 179 -17.04 40.73 54.34
CA LYS A 179 -16.19 41.45 55.29
C LYS A 179 -14.74 41.03 55.13
N LEU A 180 -13.86 42.00 54.97
CA LEU A 180 -12.42 41.80 54.87
C LEU A 180 -11.80 41.73 56.27
N THR A 181 -10.68 41.01 56.40
CA THR A 181 -9.98 40.86 57.68
C THR A 181 -8.77 41.78 57.83
N GLY A 182 -8.25 42.30 56.72
CA GLY A 182 -7.26 43.36 56.71
C GLY A 182 -7.85 44.72 57.08
N THR A 183 -6.96 45.69 57.31
CA THR A 183 -7.30 47.11 57.46
C THR A 183 -6.81 47.83 56.22
N TYR A 184 -7.73 48.43 55.46
CA TYR A 184 -7.44 49.08 54.20
C TYR A 184 -7.76 50.59 54.27
N ASP A 185 -7.07 51.36 53.46
CA ASP A 185 -7.25 52.80 53.33
C ASP A 185 -6.98 53.26 51.89
N THR A 186 -7.12 54.56 51.62
CA THR A 186 -6.91 55.14 50.28
C THR A 186 -5.47 55.05 49.75
N ARG A 187 -4.51 54.58 50.57
CA ARG A 187 -3.10 54.36 50.20
C ARG A 187 -2.78 52.88 49.99
N SER A 188 -3.70 51.99 50.33
CA SER A 188 -3.55 50.55 50.12
C SER A 188 -3.47 50.26 48.62
N LEU A 189 -2.54 49.39 48.22
CA LEU A 189 -2.30 49.05 46.80
C LEU A 189 -3.01 47.75 46.38
N ALA A 190 -3.20 46.82 47.31
CA ALA A 190 -3.81 45.51 47.09
C ALA A 190 -4.36 44.95 48.42
N LEU A 191 -5.12 43.86 48.35
CA LEU A 191 -5.53 43.06 49.50
C LEU A 191 -4.31 42.41 50.18
N ASN A 192 -4.45 42.10 51.47
CA ASN A 192 -3.47 41.24 52.15
C ASN A 192 -3.65 39.77 51.74
N ASP A 193 -2.65 38.94 52.02
CA ASP A 193 -2.62 37.53 51.60
C ASP A 193 -3.89 36.76 52.00
N ALA A 194 -4.33 36.90 53.26
CA ALA A 194 -5.50 36.17 53.76
C ALA A 194 -6.82 36.57 53.06
N ASP A 195 -6.99 37.85 52.72
CA ASP A 195 -8.17 38.31 51.97
C ASP A 195 -8.03 38.03 50.47
N THR A 196 -6.81 38.03 49.91
CA THR A 196 -6.53 37.59 48.54
C THR A 196 -6.85 36.11 48.33
N ASP A 197 -6.45 35.23 49.25
CA ASP A 197 -6.76 33.80 49.18
C ASP A 197 -8.27 33.55 49.22
N ARG A 198 -8.97 34.26 50.11
CA ARG A 198 -10.44 34.18 50.21
C ARG A 198 -11.13 34.70 48.95
N LEU A 199 -10.63 35.79 48.36
CA LEU A 199 -11.11 36.30 47.09
C LEU A 199 -10.93 35.25 45.99
N GLY A 200 -9.76 34.62 45.89
CA GLY A 200 -9.48 33.56 44.92
C GLY A 200 -10.44 32.38 45.05
N LEU A 201 -10.69 31.90 46.28
CA LEU A 201 -11.65 30.82 46.54
C LEU A 201 -13.08 31.19 46.12
N ASP A 202 -13.53 32.42 46.41
CA ASP A 202 -14.85 32.89 46.02
C ASP A 202 -15.00 32.96 44.50
N LEU A 203 -13.99 33.47 43.80
CA LEU A 203 -13.96 33.59 42.34
C LEU A 203 -13.91 32.23 41.64
N ILE A 204 -13.09 31.29 42.11
CA ILE A 204 -13.03 29.92 41.57
C ILE A 204 -14.35 29.18 41.79
N ARG A 205 -15.01 29.38 42.94
CA ARG A 205 -16.35 28.82 43.19
C ARG A 205 -17.36 29.33 42.15
N CYS A 206 -17.39 30.63 41.90
CA CYS A 206 -18.29 31.21 40.89
C CYS A 206 -17.97 30.69 39.48
N TYR A 207 -16.69 30.54 39.14
CA TYR A 207 -16.29 29.97 37.86
C TYR A 207 -16.70 28.50 37.72
N ARG A 208 -16.48 27.66 38.74
CA ARG A 208 -16.96 26.26 38.78
C ARG A 208 -18.47 26.18 38.62
N GLU A 209 -19.21 27.06 39.28
CA GLU A 209 -20.67 27.13 39.14
C GLU A 209 -21.09 27.41 37.69
N LEU A 210 -20.37 28.30 36.98
CA LEU A 210 -20.62 28.56 35.57
C LEU A 210 -20.35 27.32 34.71
N VAL A 211 -19.20 26.66 34.89
CA VAL A 211 -18.85 25.42 34.17
C VAL A 211 -19.91 24.33 34.42
N ASP A 212 -20.34 24.16 35.67
CA ASP A 212 -21.38 23.18 36.01
C ASP A 212 -22.75 23.53 35.40
N LYS A 213 -23.08 24.82 35.28
CA LYS A 213 -24.32 25.29 34.63
C LYS A 213 -24.26 25.04 33.12
N THR A 214 -23.15 25.32 32.46
CA THR A 214 -23.01 25.12 31.01
C THR A 214 -23.05 23.65 30.64
N VAL A 215 -22.31 22.81 31.36
CA VAL A 215 -22.31 21.36 31.12
C VAL A 215 -23.72 20.77 31.32
N ARG A 216 -24.46 21.19 32.36
CA ARG A 216 -25.86 20.77 32.56
C ARG A 216 -26.81 21.29 31.48
N GLY A 217 -26.52 22.45 30.90
CA GLY A 217 -27.31 23.04 29.82
C GLY A 217 -26.97 22.53 28.41
N GLY A 218 -25.97 21.65 28.29
CA GLY A 218 -25.43 21.20 27.00
C GLY A 218 -24.82 22.36 26.21
N MET A 219 -24.10 23.26 26.90
CA MET A 219 -23.41 24.41 26.33
C MET A 219 -21.94 24.38 26.74
N GLU A 220 -21.13 25.16 26.02
CA GLU A 220 -19.72 25.33 26.28
C GLU A 220 -19.41 26.76 26.71
N LEU A 221 -18.47 26.87 27.64
CA LEU A 221 -18.01 28.15 28.18
C LEU A 221 -16.70 28.58 27.53
N GLN A 222 -15.76 27.67 27.34
CA GLN A 222 -14.43 27.99 26.80
C GLN A 222 -14.23 27.42 25.40
N PRO A 223 -13.39 28.08 24.57
CA PRO A 223 -13.04 27.56 23.27
C PRO A 223 -12.38 26.19 23.34
N LEU A 224 -12.53 25.44 22.25
CA LEU A 224 -11.98 24.09 22.07
C LEU A 224 -11.59 23.86 20.61
N LEU A 225 -10.86 22.78 20.35
CA LEU A 225 -10.53 22.33 18.99
C LEU A 225 -11.60 21.38 18.47
N ALA A 226 -11.98 21.54 17.21
CA ALA A 226 -12.89 20.63 16.52
C ALA A 226 -12.35 20.26 15.14
N ARG A 227 -12.66 19.04 14.70
CA ARG A 227 -12.44 18.55 13.34
C ARG A 227 -13.40 17.39 13.06
N TYR A 228 -13.45 16.91 11.82
CA TYR A 228 -14.19 15.71 11.46
C TYR A 228 -13.41 14.84 10.48
N ARG A 229 -13.79 13.57 10.43
CA ARG A 229 -13.33 12.62 9.42
C ARG A 229 -14.50 11.86 8.81
N LEU A 230 -14.37 11.58 7.53
CA LEU A 230 -15.34 10.79 6.78
C LEU A 230 -14.78 9.39 6.61
N GLU A 231 -15.61 8.38 6.82
CA GLU A 231 -15.23 6.99 6.67
C GLU A 231 -16.13 6.25 5.68
N GLY A 232 -15.51 5.35 4.91
CA GLY A 232 -16.19 4.49 3.95
C GLY A 232 -16.69 3.19 4.57
N GLU A 233 -17.10 2.24 3.73
CA GLU A 233 -17.77 1.00 4.13
C GLU A 233 -16.86 0.02 4.86
N GLY A 234 -15.59 -0.05 4.49
CA GLY A 234 -14.62 -0.87 5.19
C GLY A 234 -14.02 -0.20 6.44
N GLY A 235 -14.52 0.97 6.84
CA GLY A 235 -13.93 1.77 7.91
C GLY A 235 -12.71 2.60 7.47
N GLU A 236 -12.40 2.66 6.17
CA GLU A 236 -11.34 3.51 5.65
C GLU A 236 -11.60 4.98 5.97
N VAL A 237 -10.56 5.72 6.36
CA VAL A 237 -10.66 7.18 6.40
C VAL A 237 -10.58 7.71 4.96
N LEU A 238 -11.64 8.36 4.52
CA LEU A 238 -11.78 8.95 3.18
C LEU A 238 -11.32 10.40 3.15
N TYR A 239 -11.57 11.14 4.24
CA TYR A 239 -11.27 12.56 4.36
C TYR A 239 -11.06 12.95 5.81
N ARG A 240 -10.22 13.98 6.05
CA ARG A 240 -10.03 14.59 7.37
C ARG A 240 -10.01 16.12 7.19
N SER A 241 -10.93 16.79 7.86
CA SER A 241 -11.10 18.24 7.83
C SER A 241 -9.91 18.97 8.45
N PRO A 242 -9.80 20.32 8.30
CA PRO A 242 -8.83 21.07 9.08
C PRO A 242 -9.20 21.03 10.57
N THR A 243 -8.20 21.25 11.41
CA THR A 243 -8.43 21.57 12.84
C THR A 243 -8.79 23.04 12.96
N VAL A 244 -9.90 23.34 13.63
CA VAL A 244 -10.37 24.71 13.88
C VAL A 244 -10.58 24.95 15.38
N ILE A 245 -10.42 26.20 15.81
CA ILE A 245 -10.88 26.66 17.13
C ILE A 245 -12.35 27.07 17.00
N VAL A 246 -13.19 26.53 17.88
CA VAL A 246 -14.60 26.88 18.00
C VAL A 246 -14.85 27.47 19.38
N GLY A 247 -15.39 28.69 19.43
CA GLY A 247 -15.55 29.48 20.64
C GLY A 247 -16.60 30.58 20.47
N ALA A 248 -17.12 31.08 21.59
CA ALA A 248 -18.00 32.25 21.60
C ALA A 248 -17.33 33.43 20.82
N PRO A 249 -18.11 34.34 20.20
CA PRO A 249 -17.55 35.45 19.43
C PRO A 249 -16.56 36.34 20.21
N SER A 250 -16.72 36.42 21.54
CA SER A 250 -15.84 37.15 22.45
C SER A 250 -14.53 36.42 22.79
N GLY A 251 -14.28 35.24 22.21
CA GLY A 251 -13.06 34.46 22.33
C GLY A 251 -12.98 33.71 23.67
N VAL A 252 -11.79 33.69 24.27
CA VAL A 252 -11.56 33.10 25.60
C VAL A 252 -12.36 33.87 26.65
N GLN A 253 -13.18 33.15 27.43
CA GLN A 253 -14.10 33.75 28.40
C GLN A 253 -13.45 33.97 29.76
N CYS A 254 -13.99 34.92 30.53
CA CYS A 254 -13.57 35.21 31.91
C CYS A 254 -12.08 35.58 32.09
N VAL A 255 -11.46 36.16 31.07
CA VAL A 255 -10.09 36.70 31.10
C VAL A 255 -10.03 38.22 31.27
N SER A 256 -11.19 38.85 31.47
CA SER A 256 -11.35 40.29 31.67
C SER A 256 -11.32 40.65 33.16
N GLU A 257 -10.96 41.90 33.44
CA GLU A 257 -10.93 42.42 34.80
C GLU A 257 -12.34 42.52 35.41
N LEU A 258 -12.45 42.10 36.67
CA LEU A 258 -13.62 42.26 37.52
C LEU A 258 -13.39 43.43 38.48
N HIS A 259 -14.46 44.14 38.82
CA HIS A 259 -14.40 45.27 39.74
C HIS A 259 -15.56 45.28 40.73
N CYS A 260 -15.29 45.72 41.96
CA CYS A 260 -16.32 46.09 42.92
C CYS A 260 -15.83 47.25 43.81
N GLU A 261 -16.77 48.00 44.37
CA GLU A 261 -16.46 49.04 45.34
C GLU A 261 -16.28 48.43 46.74
N LEU A 262 -15.36 49.02 47.52
CA LEU A 262 -15.28 48.78 48.96
C LEU A 262 -16.34 49.63 49.68
N SER A 263 -16.76 49.19 50.86
CA SER A 263 -17.56 49.99 51.78
C SER A 263 -16.83 51.27 52.21
N ASP A 264 -17.58 52.26 52.71
CA ASP A 264 -17.01 53.56 53.15
C ASP A 264 -15.96 53.42 54.26
N ASP A 265 -16.05 52.36 55.08
CA ASP A 265 -15.07 52.02 56.12
C ASP A 265 -13.93 51.13 55.61
N TYR A 266 -13.91 50.81 54.31
CA TYR A 266 -12.99 49.92 53.61
C TYR A 266 -12.92 48.50 54.21
N GLY A 267 -13.85 48.14 55.08
CA GLY A 267 -13.88 46.88 55.82
C GLY A 267 -14.61 45.74 55.10
N SER A 268 -15.26 46.01 53.97
CA SER A 268 -15.99 45.01 53.18
C SER A 268 -15.84 45.26 51.69
N ARG A 269 -15.76 44.19 50.90
CA ARG A 269 -15.88 44.26 49.43
C ARG A 269 -17.34 44.08 49.00
N GLY A 270 -17.74 44.77 47.94
CA GLY A 270 -19.00 44.54 47.24
C GLY A 270 -19.07 43.20 46.49
N VAL A 271 -20.22 42.97 45.85
CA VAL A 271 -20.47 41.79 45.02
C VAL A 271 -19.58 41.84 43.76
N LEU A 272 -18.94 40.71 43.44
CA LEU A 272 -18.20 40.54 42.18
C LEU A 272 -18.95 39.57 41.28
N ARG A 273 -19.26 39.98 40.05
CA ARG A 273 -20.00 39.14 39.09
C ARG A 273 -19.04 38.52 38.08
N VAL A 274 -18.90 37.20 38.11
CA VAL A 274 -18.22 36.44 37.06
C VAL A 274 -19.25 36.14 35.97
N ALA A 275 -18.98 36.54 34.74
CA ALA A 275 -19.88 36.31 33.61
C ALA A 275 -19.12 35.82 32.37
N ALA A 276 -19.80 35.01 31.57
CA ALA A 276 -19.27 34.44 30.33
C ALA A 276 -20.38 34.36 29.28
N ASP A 277 -20.00 34.53 28.01
CA ASP A 277 -20.82 34.10 26.89
C ASP A 277 -20.64 32.59 26.70
N VAL A 278 -21.75 31.87 26.59
CA VAL A 278 -21.80 30.42 26.45
C VAL A 278 -22.52 30.09 25.16
N TYR A 279 -22.19 28.95 24.56
CA TYR A 279 -22.60 28.64 23.19
C TYR A 279 -22.81 27.14 22.99
N ARG A 280 -23.45 26.78 21.88
CA ARG A 280 -23.51 25.41 21.38
C ARG A 280 -22.69 25.27 20.11
N LEU A 281 -22.10 24.08 19.96
CA LEU A 281 -21.42 23.67 18.74
C LEU A 281 -22.43 23.09 17.75
N ARG A 282 -22.31 23.48 16.49
CA ARG A 282 -23.09 22.95 15.38
C ARG A 282 -22.15 22.62 14.22
N LEU A 283 -22.44 21.55 13.48
CA LEU A 283 -21.76 21.21 12.25
C LEU A 283 -22.78 21.24 11.11
N ARG A 284 -22.52 22.06 10.09
CA ARG A 284 -23.43 22.28 8.97
C ARG A 284 -22.74 22.06 7.65
N GLN A 285 -23.45 21.44 6.71
CA GLN A 285 -23.02 21.36 5.32
C GLN A 285 -23.25 22.69 4.60
N THR A 286 -22.19 23.21 3.98
CA THR A 286 -22.20 24.49 3.26
C THR A 286 -21.96 24.35 1.76
N GLY A 287 -21.41 23.20 1.32
CA GLY A 287 -21.21 22.88 -0.08
C GLY A 287 -22.31 22.00 -0.68
N VAL A 288 -22.37 21.96 -2.02
CA VAL A 288 -23.22 21.03 -2.77
C VAL A 288 -22.84 19.58 -2.41
N ASN A 289 -23.85 18.72 -2.25
CA ASN A 289 -23.61 17.29 -2.07
C ASN A 289 -23.24 16.66 -3.41
N GLU A 290 -21.95 16.45 -3.65
CA GLU A 290 -21.44 15.75 -4.84
C GLU A 290 -21.07 14.28 -4.54
N VAL A 291 -21.34 13.80 -3.32
CA VAL A 291 -20.97 12.46 -2.88
C VAL A 291 -22.05 11.47 -3.30
N GLU A 292 -21.64 10.37 -3.94
CA GLU A 292 -22.54 9.27 -4.28
C GLU A 292 -23.17 8.67 -3.01
N PRO A 293 -24.48 8.41 -2.98
CA PRO A 293 -25.13 7.75 -1.83
C PRO A 293 -24.43 6.45 -1.44
N GLY A 294 -24.27 6.22 -0.14
CA GLY A 294 -23.59 5.06 0.43
C GLY A 294 -22.06 5.13 0.40
N ARG A 295 -21.44 6.11 -0.26
CA ARG A 295 -19.99 6.26 -0.32
C ARG A 295 -19.37 6.56 1.05
N VAL A 296 -19.98 7.50 1.79
CA VAL A 296 -19.57 7.84 3.16
C VAL A 296 -20.51 7.09 4.10
N ARG A 297 -20.01 6.07 4.78
CA ARG A 297 -20.80 5.31 5.76
C ARG A 297 -20.82 5.96 7.12
N ARG A 298 -19.75 6.64 7.52
CA ARG A 298 -19.69 7.34 8.81
C ARG A 298 -19.08 8.73 8.69
N LEU A 299 -19.69 9.68 9.37
CA LEU A 299 -19.06 10.95 9.75
C LEU A 299 -18.72 10.87 11.24
N VAL A 300 -17.44 10.99 11.55
CA VAL A 300 -16.96 11.05 12.94
C VAL A 300 -16.51 12.47 13.23
N VAL A 301 -17.18 13.13 14.17
CA VAL A 301 -16.85 14.46 14.66
C VAL A 301 -15.98 14.29 15.89
N GLU A 302 -14.86 15.00 15.93
CA GLU A 302 -13.85 14.90 16.97
C GLU A 302 -13.64 16.26 17.64
N THR A 303 -13.55 16.28 18.97
CA THR A 303 -13.31 17.51 19.75
C THR A 303 -12.23 17.30 20.79
N SER A 304 -11.53 18.39 21.14
CA SER A 304 -10.67 18.41 22.32
C SER A 304 -11.45 18.75 23.60
N LEU A 305 -10.78 18.64 24.75
CA LEU A 305 -11.27 19.30 25.96
C LEU A 305 -11.19 20.84 25.81
N PRO A 306 -12.06 21.59 26.49
CA PRO A 306 -11.97 23.04 26.56
C PRO A 306 -10.71 23.50 27.31
N VAL A 307 -10.16 24.65 26.91
CA VAL A 307 -9.02 25.26 27.62
C VAL A 307 -9.53 26.31 28.60
N HIS A 308 -9.36 26.03 29.90
CA HIS A 308 -9.76 26.94 30.97
C HIS A 308 -8.64 27.92 31.30
N PRO A 309 -8.91 29.24 31.37
CA PRO A 309 -7.92 30.25 31.73
C PRO A 309 -7.66 30.33 33.23
N VAL A 310 -8.25 29.43 34.02
CA VAL A 310 -8.16 29.46 35.48
C VAL A 310 -7.15 28.44 35.99
N ASP A 311 -6.40 28.84 37.01
CA ASP A 311 -5.49 27.97 37.75
C ASP A 311 -5.80 28.09 39.25
N PRO A 312 -6.44 27.06 39.85
CA PRO A 312 -6.77 27.05 41.28
C PRO A 312 -5.57 27.10 42.21
N ALA A 313 -4.35 26.80 41.73
CA ALA A 313 -3.12 26.84 42.52
C ALA A 313 -2.51 28.26 42.62
N VAL A 314 -3.01 29.21 41.83
CA VAL A 314 -2.51 30.60 41.79
C VAL A 314 -3.42 31.51 42.62
N THR A 315 -2.85 32.54 43.24
CA THR A 315 -3.64 33.57 43.95
C THR A 315 -4.28 34.56 42.98
N ALA A 316 -5.47 35.06 43.31
CA ALA A 316 -6.14 36.07 42.48
C ALA A 316 -5.33 37.38 42.41
N ALA A 317 -4.95 37.80 41.21
CA ALA A 317 -4.37 39.12 41.01
C ALA A 317 -5.40 40.19 41.39
N ASN A 318 -4.99 41.15 42.21
CA ASN A 318 -5.86 42.20 42.69
C ASN A 318 -5.09 43.51 42.92
N ALA A 319 -5.78 44.63 42.75
CA ALA A 319 -5.25 45.96 42.98
C ALA A 319 -6.37 46.93 43.38
N PHE A 320 -6.02 47.98 44.10
CA PHE A 320 -6.93 49.09 44.38
C PHE A 320 -6.73 50.25 43.41
N THR A 321 -7.84 50.85 43.01
CA THR A 321 -7.85 52.14 42.31
C THR A 321 -8.80 53.10 43.00
N ARG A 322 -8.56 54.41 42.87
CA ARG A 322 -9.44 55.42 43.45
C ARG A 322 -10.71 55.54 42.60
N SER A 323 -11.86 55.45 43.24
CA SER A 323 -13.19 55.73 42.66
C SER A 323 -13.69 57.05 43.26
N GLY A 324 -13.57 58.15 42.51
CA GLY A 324 -13.95 59.49 42.99
C GLY A 324 -13.07 60.03 44.13
N THR A 325 -13.65 60.88 44.99
CA THR A 325 -12.90 61.63 46.02
C THR A 325 -12.47 60.76 47.21
N ASN A 326 -13.34 59.84 47.67
CA ASN A 326 -13.14 59.01 48.87
C ASN A 326 -13.36 57.50 48.66
N GLY A 327 -13.79 57.06 47.46
CA GLY A 327 -14.08 55.65 47.17
C GLY A 327 -12.85 54.88 46.73
N ILE A 328 -12.83 53.59 47.05
CA ILE A 328 -11.82 52.64 46.58
C ILE A 328 -12.53 51.55 45.80
N MET A 329 -12.05 51.29 44.59
CA MET A 329 -12.50 50.18 43.76
C MET A 329 -11.44 49.08 43.79
N LEU A 330 -11.87 47.89 44.18
CA LEU A 330 -11.10 46.66 44.05
C LEU A 330 -11.21 46.20 42.60
N ARG A 331 -10.05 46.04 41.95
CA ARG A 331 -9.89 45.43 40.63
C ARG A 331 -9.28 44.06 40.83
N CYS A 332 -9.77 43.03 40.15
CA CYS A 332 -9.21 41.69 40.26
C CYS A 332 -9.47 40.84 39.01
N PHE A 333 -8.73 39.74 38.88
CA PHE A 333 -8.96 38.71 37.87
C PHE A 333 -9.27 37.37 38.53
N LEU A 334 -9.87 36.45 37.77
CA LEU A 334 -9.90 35.05 38.19
C LEU A 334 -8.45 34.54 38.40
N PRO A 335 -8.21 33.68 39.40
CA PRO A 335 -6.94 32.98 39.54
C PRO A 335 -6.48 32.32 38.24
N GLY A 336 -5.23 32.54 37.83
CA GLY A 336 -4.67 32.03 36.57
C GLY A 336 -4.98 32.88 35.32
N ALA A 337 -6.00 33.73 35.35
CA ALA A 337 -6.43 34.48 34.15
C ALA A 337 -5.62 35.76 33.88
N SER A 338 -4.69 36.12 34.76
CA SER A 338 -3.81 37.29 34.61
C SER A 338 -2.46 37.10 35.32
N VAL A 339 -1.44 37.85 34.87
CA VAL A 339 -0.19 38.09 35.61
C VAL A 339 -0.03 39.59 35.79
N THR A 340 0.20 40.04 37.03
CA THR A 340 0.39 41.47 37.34
C THR A 340 -0.71 42.37 36.77
N MET A 341 -1.99 41.99 36.94
CA MET A 341 -3.17 42.69 36.41
C MET A 341 -3.25 42.80 34.87
N SER A 342 -2.48 41.98 34.14
CA SER A 342 -2.54 41.87 32.68
C SER A 342 -3.14 40.52 32.27
N SER A 343 -4.15 40.54 31.40
CA SER A 343 -4.86 39.34 30.95
C SER A 343 -3.93 38.30 30.32
N LEU A 344 -4.12 37.03 30.67
CA LEU A 344 -3.42 35.88 30.09
C LEU A 344 -4.20 35.23 28.93
N ARG A 345 -5.09 35.96 28.26
CA ARG A 345 -5.82 35.47 27.07
C ARG A 345 -4.90 34.77 26.06
N ARG A 346 -3.74 35.35 25.79
CA ARG A 346 -2.73 34.80 24.87
C ARG A 346 -2.21 33.43 25.29
N VAL A 347 -2.12 33.16 26.59
CA VAL A 347 -1.68 31.86 27.11
C VAL A 347 -2.71 30.78 26.81
N ALA A 348 -4.00 31.07 26.95
CA ALA A 348 -5.06 30.13 26.58
C ALA A 348 -5.09 29.84 25.07
N ALA A 349 -4.90 30.87 24.23
CA ALA A 349 -4.75 30.68 22.78
C ALA A 349 -3.52 29.83 22.43
N GLN A 350 -2.38 30.06 23.10
CA GLN A 350 -1.17 29.23 22.95
C GLN A 350 -1.38 27.79 23.42
N GLN A 351 -2.16 27.55 24.48
CA GLN A 351 -2.51 26.20 24.93
C GLN A 351 -3.37 25.46 23.89
N LEU A 352 -4.36 26.13 23.28
CA LEU A 352 -5.14 25.56 22.18
C LEU A 352 -4.26 25.23 20.96
N MET A 353 -3.34 26.13 20.61
CA MET A 353 -2.36 25.87 19.56
C MET A 353 -1.49 24.67 19.93
N ALA A 354 -0.91 24.63 21.14
CA ALA A 354 -0.07 23.53 21.59
C ALA A 354 -0.83 22.19 21.60
N MET A 355 -2.10 22.17 22.00
CA MET A 355 -2.96 20.98 21.88
C MET A 355 -3.14 20.56 20.42
N ALA A 356 -3.40 21.50 19.50
CA ALA A 356 -3.53 21.17 18.08
C ALA A 356 -2.23 20.57 17.52
N LEU A 357 -1.07 21.07 17.95
CA LEU A 357 0.25 20.56 17.57
C LEU A 357 0.55 19.16 18.13
N LYS A 358 -0.22 18.66 19.12
CA LYS A 358 -0.16 17.25 19.56
C LYS A 358 -0.82 16.28 18.58
N GLY A 359 -1.59 16.77 17.61
CA GLY A 359 -2.26 15.95 16.60
C GLY A 359 -3.34 15.05 17.19
N ASP A 360 -3.45 13.81 16.70
CA ASP A 360 -4.58 12.90 16.98
C ASP A 360 -4.85 12.66 18.48
N ILE A 361 -3.83 12.73 19.35
CA ILE A 361 -4.01 12.49 20.80
C ILE A 361 -4.79 13.61 21.52
N ALA A 362 -4.93 14.78 20.91
CA ALA A 362 -5.70 15.89 21.47
C ALA A 362 -7.22 15.72 21.29
N PHE A 363 -7.64 14.79 20.43
CA PHE A 363 -9.01 14.64 19.97
C PHE A 363 -9.67 13.38 20.50
N ARG A 364 -10.99 13.46 20.69
CA ARG A 364 -11.85 12.34 21.07
C ARG A 364 -13.12 12.36 20.22
N ASP A 365 -13.63 11.18 19.89
CA ASP A 365 -14.89 11.03 19.15
C ASP A 365 -16.05 11.62 19.95
N ALA A 366 -16.63 12.71 19.44
CA ALA A 366 -17.75 13.42 20.04
C ALA A 366 -19.10 12.88 19.56
N LEU A 367 -19.18 12.59 18.26
CA LEU A 367 -20.39 12.16 17.59
C LEU A 367 -20.04 11.32 16.37
N THR A 368 -20.75 10.22 16.18
CA THR A 368 -20.67 9.40 14.97
C THR A 368 -22.04 9.32 14.32
N LEU A 369 -22.15 9.74 13.07
CA LEU A 369 -23.36 9.64 12.26
C LEU A 369 -23.16 8.62 11.16
N HIS A 370 -24.22 7.86 10.88
CA HIS A 370 -24.23 6.86 9.82
C HIS A 370 -24.91 7.41 8.57
N ASN A 371 -24.31 7.16 7.41
CA ASN A 371 -24.81 7.58 6.09
C ASN A 371 -25.20 9.08 6.05
N PRO A 372 -24.30 10.01 6.43
CA PRO A 372 -24.62 11.42 6.67
C PRO A 372 -25.08 12.18 5.42
N PHE A 373 -24.86 11.64 4.21
CA PHE A 373 -25.12 12.31 2.94
C PHE A 373 -26.10 11.55 2.03
N ASP A 374 -26.78 10.52 2.56
CA ASP A 374 -27.75 9.72 1.79
C ASP A 374 -29.16 10.36 1.78
N GLY A 375 -29.39 11.39 2.60
CA GLY A 375 -30.65 12.14 2.68
C GLY A 375 -30.76 13.27 1.64
N GLU A 376 -32.00 13.76 1.43
CA GLU A 376 -32.27 14.90 0.55
C GLU A 376 -31.93 16.25 1.20
N GLU A 377 -31.99 16.34 2.54
CA GLU A 377 -31.68 17.55 3.29
C GLU A 377 -30.17 17.68 3.57
N PRO A 378 -29.59 18.89 3.44
CA PRO A 378 -28.20 19.13 3.82
C PRO A 378 -27.96 18.78 5.29
N LEU A 379 -26.77 18.22 5.59
CA LEU A 379 -26.41 17.86 6.94
C LEU A 379 -26.41 19.09 7.86
N ASP A 380 -27.09 18.97 9.00
CA ASP A 380 -27.17 20.03 9.99
C ASP A 380 -27.41 19.46 11.39
N ILE A 381 -26.39 19.51 12.24
CA ILE A 381 -26.37 18.76 13.51
C ILE A 381 -25.77 19.56 14.67
N ALA A 382 -26.33 19.36 15.87
CA ALA A 382 -25.69 19.79 17.11
C ALA A 382 -24.53 18.84 17.46
N VAL A 383 -23.40 19.40 17.88
CA VAL A 383 -22.19 18.65 18.21
C VAL A 383 -21.90 18.78 19.71
N PRO A 384 -21.87 17.67 20.47
CA PRO A 384 -21.45 17.68 21.87
C PRO A 384 -19.92 17.79 21.97
N VAL A 385 -19.41 18.06 23.17
CA VAL A 385 -17.97 17.97 23.47
C VAL A 385 -17.62 16.63 24.09
N ALA A 386 -16.58 16.00 23.55
CA ALA A 386 -16.12 14.67 23.92
C ALA A 386 -15.33 14.68 25.24
N ARG A 387 -16.02 14.66 26.37
CA ARG A 387 -15.39 14.58 27.71
C ARG A 387 -15.06 13.15 28.16
N GLY A 388 -15.66 12.12 27.56
CA GLY A 388 -15.48 10.73 27.97
C GLY A 388 -15.76 10.53 29.46
N ALA A 389 -14.77 10.05 30.21
CA ALA A 389 -14.83 9.86 31.67
C ALA A 389 -14.42 11.11 32.49
N VAL A 390 -13.90 12.16 31.85
CA VAL A 390 -13.46 13.40 32.53
C VAL A 390 -14.70 14.17 32.99
N ARG A 391 -14.71 14.60 34.26
CA ARG A 391 -15.86 15.24 34.90
C ARG A 391 -15.40 16.40 35.80
N GLY A 392 -15.91 17.59 35.50
CA GLY A 392 -15.66 18.80 36.28
C GLY A 392 -14.34 19.48 35.94
N LEU A 393 -14.26 20.76 36.32
CA LEU A 393 -13.16 21.67 35.98
C LEU A 393 -11.77 21.12 36.34
N ASP A 394 -11.59 20.61 37.55
CA ASP A 394 -10.26 20.22 38.04
C ASP A 394 -9.72 19.00 37.25
N ALA A 395 -10.60 18.06 36.86
CA ALA A 395 -10.21 16.91 36.05
C ALA A 395 -9.92 17.32 34.59
N GLU A 396 -10.63 18.32 34.06
CA GLU A 396 -10.35 18.86 32.72
C GLU A 396 -8.99 19.57 32.68
N LEU A 397 -8.67 20.39 33.69
CA LEU A 397 -7.36 21.02 33.84
C LEU A 397 -6.23 19.98 33.91
N GLU A 398 -6.36 18.97 34.78
CA GLU A 398 -5.34 17.93 34.93
C GLU A 398 -5.11 17.14 33.63
N GLU A 399 -6.17 16.84 32.89
CA GLU A 399 -6.08 16.09 31.64
C GLU A 399 -5.47 16.93 30.51
N VAL A 400 -5.77 18.23 30.44
CA VAL A 400 -5.14 19.16 29.50
C VAL A 400 -3.64 19.30 29.82
N ASP A 401 -3.27 19.46 31.09
CA ASP A 401 -1.87 19.54 31.50
C ASP A 401 -1.09 18.26 31.16
N LYS A 402 -1.68 17.08 31.40
CA LYS A 402 -1.10 15.79 31.00
C LYS A 402 -0.90 15.69 29.49
N LEU A 403 -1.89 16.12 28.71
CA LEU A 403 -1.81 16.13 27.25
C LEU A 403 -0.67 17.05 26.77
N LEU A 404 -0.60 18.27 27.29
CA LEU A 404 0.43 19.25 26.94
C LEU A 404 1.84 18.75 27.29
N ALA A 405 1.99 18.03 28.42
CA ALA A 405 3.24 17.41 28.83
C ALA A 405 3.62 16.15 28.02
N THR A 406 2.70 15.59 27.24
CA THR A 406 2.95 14.37 26.46
C THR A 406 3.88 14.65 25.28
N THR A 407 4.94 13.86 25.14
CA THR A 407 5.83 13.92 23.98
C THR A 407 5.27 13.07 22.83
N VAL A 408 5.16 13.64 21.64
CA VAL A 408 4.67 12.95 20.44
C VAL A 408 5.85 12.49 19.58
N ALA A 409 5.83 11.22 19.15
CA ALA A 409 6.85 10.70 18.25
C ALA A 409 6.64 11.26 16.83
N PRO A 410 7.70 11.79 16.18
CA PRO A 410 7.57 12.33 14.82
C PRO A 410 7.26 11.21 13.82
N LEU A 411 6.42 11.53 12.83
CA LEU A 411 6.20 10.71 11.66
C LEU A 411 7.34 10.91 10.65
N PRO A 412 7.81 9.84 9.99
CA PRO A 412 8.65 9.99 8.82
C PRO A 412 7.95 10.86 7.77
N GLN A 413 8.66 11.84 7.21
CA GLN A 413 8.09 12.82 6.25
C GLN A 413 7.32 12.13 5.10
N MET A 414 7.89 11.07 4.53
CA MET A 414 7.24 10.27 3.49
C MET A 414 5.88 9.71 3.91
N VAL A 415 5.74 9.23 5.15
CA VAL A 415 4.47 8.71 5.67
C VAL A 415 3.47 9.86 5.78
N ALA A 416 3.87 10.97 6.42
CA ALA A 416 3.01 12.14 6.57
C ALA A 416 2.45 12.66 5.23
N ARG A 417 3.29 12.66 4.17
CA ARG A 417 2.92 13.07 2.81
C ARG A 417 1.95 12.11 2.11
N CYS A 418 1.74 10.91 2.65
CA CYS A 418 0.87 9.86 2.09
C CYS A 418 -0.33 9.54 3.00
N ARG A 419 -0.58 10.36 4.03
CA ARG A 419 -1.77 10.26 4.90
C ARG A 419 -2.88 11.17 4.44
N VAL A 420 -4.13 10.73 4.63
CA VAL A 420 -5.33 11.50 4.32
C VAL A 420 -5.31 12.85 5.07
N PRO A 421 -5.55 13.99 4.40
CA PRO A 421 -6.13 14.14 3.04
C PRO A 421 -5.12 14.15 1.88
N ASN A 422 -3.82 13.99 2.13
CA ASN A 422 -2.88 13.72 1.04
C ASN A 422 -3.15 12.33 0.43
N SER A 423 -2.62 12.13 -0.76
CA SER A 423 -2.82 10.92 -1.56
C SER A 423 -1.47 10.32 -1.95
N PHE A 424 -1.50 9.11 -2.52
CA PHE A 424 -0.36 8.50 -3.15
C PHE A 424 -0.78 7.43 -4.14
N THR A 425 0.11 7.13 -5.08
CA THR A 425 0.07 5.92 -5.90
C THR A 425 1.29 5.05 -5.62
N ALA A 426 1.20 3.79 -6.01
CA ALA A 426 2.25 2.80 -5.83
C ALA A 426 2.52 2.06 -7.15
N ALA A 427 3.77 1.64 -7.34
CA ALA A 427 4.17 0.81 -8.47
C ALA A 427 3.68 -0.64 -8.29
N ASP A 428 3.67 -1.12 -7.05
CA ASP A 428 3.20 -2.46 -6.71
C ASP A 428 2.67 -2.53 -5.27
N GLY A 429 1.95 -3.60 -4.93
CA GLY A 429 1.55 -3.87 -3.56
C GLY A 429 1.09 -5.30 -3.31
N CYS A 430 1.08 -5.69 -2.04
CA CYS A 430 0.61 -7.00 -1.60
C CYS A 430 -0.08 -6.94 -0.24
N VAL A 431 -1.01 -7.86 0.03
CA VAL A 431 -1.61 -8.03 1.36
C VAL A 431 -0.76 -8.95 2.21
N ALA A 432 -0.56 -8.59 3.48
CA ALA A 432 0.18 -9.33 4.48
C ALA A 432 -0.59 -9.35 5.81
N GLY A 433 -1.51 -10.30 5.97
CA GLY A 433 -2.48 -10.32 7.07
C GLY A 433 -3.47 -9.16 6.98
N ASP A 434 -3.68 -8.44 8.07
CA ASP A 434 -4.57 -7.27 8.14
C ASP A 434 -3.91 -5.97 7.63
N SER A 435 -2.73 -6.08 7.01
CA SER A 435 -2.00 -4.94 6.45
C SER A 435 -1.83 -5.08 4.94
N VAL A 436 -1.84 -3.97 4.24
CA VAL A 436 -1.38 -3.85 2.86
C VAL A 436 -0.03 -3.15 2.82
N VAL A 437 0.89 -3.67 2.02
CA VAL A 437 2.21 -3.07 1.79
C VAL A 437 2.26 -2.54 0.38
N TRP A 438 2.58 -1.27 0.24
CA TRP A 438 2.74 -0.57 -1.03
C TRP A 438 4.20 -0.28 -1.31
N GLY A 439 4.66 -0.48 -2.54
CA GLY A 439 6.04 -0.22 -2.98
C GLY A 439 6.12 0.75 -4.15
N GLY A 440 7.23 1.50 -4.25
CA GLY A 440 7.48 2.41 -5.36
C GLY A 440 6.51 3.59 -5.36
N ILE A 441 6.59 4.40 -4.30
CA ILE A 441 5.56 5.38 -3.94
C ILE A 441 5.72 6.68 -4.72
N THR A 442 4.59 7.23 -5.17
CA THR A 442 4.49 8.62 -5.62
C THR A 442 3.48 9.34 -4.74
N ALA A 443 3.94 10.25 -3.88
CA ALA A 443 3.08 11.06 -3.03
C ALA A 443 2.38 12.15 -3.87
N LEU A 444 1.08 12.28 -3.68
CA LEU A 444 0.20 13.23 -4.36
C LEU A 444 -0.31 14.25 -3.34
N PRO A 445 0.13 15.53 -3.41
CA PRO A 445 -0.28 16.53 -2.45
C PRO A 445 -1.79 16.82 -2.49
N PHE A 446 -2.37 17.04 -1.31
CA PHE A 446 -3.72 17.58 -1.18
C PHE A 446 -3.81 18.99 -1.78
N SER A 447 -4.92 19.32 -2.44
CA SER A 447 -5.18 20.65 -3.03
C SER A 447 -5.26 21.76 -1.98
N GLY A 448 -5.58 21.41 -0.74
CA GLY A 448 -5.81 22.35 0.35
C GLY A 448 -7.28 22.39 0.73
N TYR A 449 -7.53 22.92 1.92
CA TYR A 449 -8.86 23.09 2.49
C TYR A 449 -9.57 24.28 1.85
N ARG A 450 -10.89 24.18 1.69
CA ARG A 450 -11.70 25.29 1.17
C ARG A 450 -11.96 26.33 2.25
N VAL A 451 -12.32 27.56 1.84
CA VAL A 451 -12.52 28.65 2.81
C VAL A 451 -13.65 28.35 3.79
N GLU A 452 -14.70 27.67 3.32
CA GLU A 452 -15.89 27.26 4.06
C GLU A 452 -15.55 26.47 5.34
N GLU A 453 -14.48 25.66 5.28
CA GLU A 453 -14.03 24.82 6.40
C GLU A 453 -13.28 25.64 7.47
N PHE A 454 -12.91 26.89 7.17
CA PHE A 454 -12.31 27.83 8.12
C PHE A 454 -13.29 28.90 8.61
N VAL A 455 -14.50 29.01 8.06
CA VAL A 455 -15.41 30.13 8.41
C VAL A 455 -15.94 29.97 9.84
N ALA A 456 -15.75 31.02 10.65
CA ALA A 456 -16.35 31.14 11.98
C ALA A 456 -17.58 32.06 12.00
N GLU A 457 -17.72 32.91 10.97
CA GLU A 457 -18.83 33.85 10.82
C GLU A 457 -19.08 34.15 9.34
N SER A 458 -20.34 34.11 8.92
CA SER A 458 -20.79 34.36 7.55
C SER A 458 -21.96 35.32 7.52
N THR A 459 -22.28 35.88 6.34
CA THR A 459 -23.53 36.61 6.14
C THR A 459 -24.75 35.71 6.42
N PRO A 460 -25.93 36.29 6.75
CA PRO A 460 -27.15 35.51 6.93
C PRO A 460 -27.47 34.63 5.72
N ALA A 461 -28.01 33.44 5.97
CA ALA A 461 -28.26 32.46 4.92
C ALA A 461 -29.42 32.87 3.99
N GLU A 462 -30.32 33.74 4.49
CA GLU A 462 -31.47 34.27 3.77
C GLU A 462 -31.10 35.43 2.83
N GLU A 463 -29.89 35.99 2.98
CA GLU A 463 -29.39 37.11 2.19
C GLU A 463 -28.47 36.62 1.06
N SER A 464 -28.62 37.20 -0.12
CA SER A 464 -27.77 36.89 -1.27
C SER A 464 -26.56 37.83 -1.30
N HIS A 465 -25.39 37.24 -1.12
CA HIS A 465 -24.08 37.88 -1.17
C HIS A 465 -23.16 37.03 -2.05
N PRO A 466 -23.03 37.32 -3.36
CA PRO A 466 -22.14 36.57 -4.22
C PRO A 466 -20.70 36.69 -3.74
N TRP A 467 -20.04 35.53 -3.62
CA TRP A 467 -18.67 35.46 -3.15
C TRP A 467 -17.87 34.38 -3.89
N ARG A 468 -16.56 34.58 -3.95
CA ARG A 468 -15.58 33.60 -4.43
C ARG A 468 -14.30 33.69 -3.62
N ALA A 469 -13.64 32.56 -3.44
CA ALA A 469 -12.46 32.46 -2.60
C ALA A 469 -11.38 31.59 -3.22
N VAL A 470 -10.13 31.92 -2.88
CA VAL A 470 -8.95 31.09 -3.13
C VAL A 470 -8.18 30.96 -1.83
N VAL A 471 -7.88 29.72 -1.45
CA VAL A 471 -6.94 29.37 -0.38
C VAL A 471 -5.68 28.81 -1.02
N VAL A 472 -4.55 29.46 -0.76
CA VAL A 472 -3.24 29.07 -1.29
C VAL A 472 -2.36 28.64 -0.14
N THR A 473 -1.89 27.39 -0.18
CA THR A 473 -0.84 26.90 0.71
C THR A 473 0.49 26.94 -0.02
N GLU A 474 1.43 27.75 0.45
CA GLU A 474 2.80 27.79 -0.07
C GLU A 474 3.68 26.85 0.75
N LEU A 475 4.44 26.00 0.07
CA LEU A 475 5.33 25.02 0.68
C LEU A 475 6.78 25.51 0.66
N GLU A 476 7.63 24.95 1.52
CA GLU A 476 9.07 25.24 1.58
C GLU A 476 9.78 25.00 0.23
N SER A 477 9.27 24.07 -0.59
CA SER A 477 9.78 23.81 -1.95
C SER A 477 9.52 24.94 -2.94
N GLY A 478 8.67 25.92 -2.60
CA GLY A 478 8.11 26.92 -3.50
C GLY A 478 6.90 26.43 -4.31
N SER A 479 6.48 25.16 -4.15
CA SER A 479 5.25 24.64 -4.74
C SER A 479 4.02 25.24 -4.04
N ARG A 480 2.89 25.29 -4.76
CA ARG A 480 1.63 25.84 -4.25
C ARG A 480 0.51 24.83 -4.40
N CYS A 481 -0.24 24.62 -3.33
CA CYS A 481 -1.53 23.93 -3.37
C CYS A 481 -2.65 24.97 -3.35
N VAL A 482 -3.60 24.86 -4.27
CA VAL A 482 -4.68 25.83 -4.42
C VAL A 482 -6.04 25.15 -4.28
N ALA A 483 -6.86 25.66 -3.37
CA ALA A 483 -8.27 25.32 -3.23
C ALA A 483 -9.15 26.53 -3.55
N THR A 484 -10.23 26.30 -4.31
CA THR A 484 -11.15 27.35 -4.76
C THR A 484 -12.56 27.03 -4.32
N SER A 485 -13.31 28.06 -3.97
CA SER A 485 -14.74 27.95 -3.68
C SER A 485 -15.50 29.21 -4.08
N TRP A 486 -16.82 29.10 -4.19
CA TRP A 486 -17.71 30.19 -4.55
C TRP A 486 -19.13 29.87 -4.09
N GLY A 487 -19.95 30.90 -3.92
CA GLY A 487 -21.33 30.77 -3.50
C GLY A 487 -22.10 32.08 -3.62
N GLU A 488 -23.41 32.01 -3.39
CA GLU A 488 -24.31 33.18 -3.44
C GLU A 488 -24.90 33.53 -2.06
N THR A 489 -24.71 32.68 -1.06
CA THR A 489 -25.21 32.84 0.31
C THR A 489 -24.11 32.47 1.30
N CYS A 490 -24.30 32.82 2.57
CA CYS A 490 -23.33 32.55 3.65
C CYS A 490 -21.90 33.01 3.30
N ALA A 491 -21.74 34.23 2.77
CA ALA A 491 -20.45 34.73 2.37
C ALA A 491 -19.50 34.85 3.58
N PRO A 492 -18.24 34.41 3.49
CA PRO A 492 -17.29 34.46 4.60
C PRO A 492 -17.09 35.88 5.13
N LEU A 493 -17.24 36.09 6.44
CA LEU A 493 -16.95 37.35 7.14
C LEU A 493 -15.67 37.22 7.97
N ARG A 494 -15.62 36.19 8.83
CA ARG A 494 -14.48 35.91 9.70
C ARG A 494 -14.12 34.44 9.68
N LEU A 495 -12.83 34.17 9.79
CA LEU A 495 -12.27 32.83 9.87
C LEU A 495 -12.09 32.42 11.33
N SER A 496 -11.95 31.12 11.56
CA SER A 496 -11.54 30.55 12.83
C SER A 496 -10.24 31.20 13.30
N PRO A 497 -10.03 31.37 14.61
CA PRO A 497 -8.74 31.80 15.16
C PRO A 497 -7.56 30.93 14.72
N MET A 498 -7.83 29.71 14.22
CA MET A 498 -6.82 28.78 13.73
C MET A 498 -7.00 28.49 12.23
N ILE A 499 -5.90 28.55 11.49
CA ILE A 499 -5.79 28.09 10.10
C ILE A 499 -4.89 26.86 10.07
N TRP A 500 -5.30 25.81 9.37
CA TRP A 500 -4.63 24.51 9.35
C TRP A 500 -4.23 24.10 7.94
N SER A 501 -3.10 23.42 7.82
CA SER A 501 -2.65 22.77 6.59
C SER A 501 -2.28 21.31 6.86
N ALA A 502 -2.66 20.43 5.93
CA ALA A 502 -2.29 19.02 5.94
C ALA A 502 -0.82 18.76 5.50
N ARG A 503 0.00 19.82 5.44
CA ARG A 503 1.41 19.78 5.08
C ARG A 503 2.24 20.43 6.18
N ALA A 504 3.16 19.65 6.75
CA ALA A 504 4.08 20.13 7.78
C ALA A 504 5.15 21.09 7.24
N ASP A 505 5.44 21.04 5.94
CA ASP A 505 6.36 21.95 5.25
C ASP A 505 5.65 23.15 4.60
N ALA A 506 4.39 23.41 4.97
CA ALA A 506 3.76 24.67 4.59
C ALA A 506 4.42 25.82 5.34
N VAL A 507 4.72 26.90 4.62
CA VAL A 507 5.36 28.11 5.18
C VAL A 507 4.35 29.23 5.37
N SER A 508 3.32 29.28 4.51
CA SER A 508 2.23 30.23 4.65
C SER A 508 0.93 29.69 4.06
N VAL A 509 -0.20 30.16 4.59
CA VAL A 509 -1.52 30.03 3.96
C VAL A 509 -2.04 31.42 3.66
N THR A 510 -2.41 31.68 2.41
CA THR A 510 -3.07 32.91 1.99
C THR A 510 -4.54 32.63 1.71
N VAL A 511 -5.43 33.41 2.31
CA VAL A 511 -6.87 33.36 2.04
C VAL A 511 -7.27 34.66 1.37
N THR A 512 -7.84 34.57 0.17
CA THR A 512 -8.41 35.69 -0.57
C THR A 512 -9.89 35.43 -0.80
N VAL A 513 -10.75 36.35 -0.37
CA VAL A 513 -12.20 36.30 -0.55
C VAL A 513 -12.65 37.56 -1.27
N GLU A 514 -13.35 37.42 -2.38
CA GLU A 514 -14.14 38.51 -2.95
C GLU A 514 -15.58 38.32 -2.51
N ARG A 515 -16.18 39.37 -1.93
CA ARG A 515 -17.58 39.42 -1.53
C ARG A 515 -18.15 40.77 -1.94
N ASP A 516 -19.28 40.74 -2.65
CA ASP A 516 -19.98 41.94 -3.13
C ASP A 516 -19.07 42.93 -3.89
N GLY A 517 -18.10 42.41 -4.64
CA GLY A 517 -17.13 43.19 -5.41
C GLY A 517 -15.96 43.79 -4.63
N ALA A 518 -15.91 43.59 -3.30
CA ALA A 518 -14.76 43.96 -2.47
C ALA A 518 -13.87 42.73 -2.21
N VAL A 519 -12.55 42.93 -2.25
CA VAL A 519 -11.55 41.87 -2.04
C VAL A 519 -10.96 41.99 -0.65
N TYR A 520 -10.92 40.86 0.07
CA TYR A 520 -10.33 40.72 1.38
C TYR A 520 -9.23 39.67 1.34
N LYS A 521 -8.09 39.93 1.98
CA LYS A 521 -6.90 39.09 1.92
C LYS A 521 -6.22 38.99 3.27
N GLY A 522 -5.79 37.78 3.63
CA GLY A 522 -4.95 37.51 4.80
C GLY A 522 -3.85 36.51 4.46
N VAL A 523 -2.66 36.70 5.03
CA VAL A 523 -1.50 35.83 4.87
C VAL A 523 -1.05 35.37 6.24
N TYR A 524 -1.04 34.06 6.47
CA TYR A 524 -0.86 33.47 7.78
C TYR A 524 0.40 32.59 7.78
N PRO A 525 1.42 32.89 8.61
CA PRO A 525 2.63 32.07 8.71
C PRO A 525 2.33 30.75 9.42
N MET A 526 2.85 29.65 8.90
CA MET A 526 2.53 28.30 9.38
C MET A 526 3.61 27.75 10.30
N THR A 527 3.19 27.10 11.38
CA THR A 527 4.05 26.39 12.34
C THR A 527 3.80 24.88 12.25
N PRO A 528 4.81 24.04 11.98
CA PRO A 528 4.64 22.59 11.91
C PRO A 528 4.17 21.99 13.24
N ASP A 529 3.33 20.95 13.19
CA ASP A 529 2.96 20.16 14.36
C ASP A 529 4.14 19.31 14.88
N GLU A 530 4.07 18.88 16.15
CA GLU A 530 5.17 18.12 16.78
C GLU A 530 5.39 16.76 16.09
N ARG A 531 4.34 16.24 15.46
CA ARG A 531 4.36 14.96 14.74
C ARG A 531 4.90 15.08 13.32
N GLY A 532 4.97 16.27 12.73
CA GLY A 532 5.28 16.48 11.31
C GLY A 532 4.17 16.01 10.34
N ALA A 533 2.92 15.90 10.80
CA ALA A 533 1.76 15.54 9.99
C ALA A 533 1.07 16.75 9.33
N GLY A 534 1.22 17.94 9.89
CA GLY A 534 0.57 19.16 9.41
C GLY A 534 1.22 20.41 9.97
N SER A 535 0.60 21.55 9.73
CA SER A 535 1.03 22.83 10.28
C SER A 535 -0.17 23.74 10.55
N CYS A 536 -0.01 24.69 11.46
CA CYS A 536 -1.07 25.65 11.78
C CYS A 536 -0.56 27.07 12.02
N TYR A 537 -1.47 28.03 11.83
CA TYR A 537 -1.40 29.37 12.37
C TYR A 537 -2.48 29.50 13.44
N CYS A 538 -2.20 30.18 14.54
CA CYS A 538 -3.19 30.59 15.52
C CYS A 538 -3.08 32.09 15.77
N ASP A 539 -4.21 32.79 15.79
CA ASP A 539 -4.25 34.18 16.22
C ASP A 539 -3.70 34.30 17.65
N PRO A 540 -2.76 35.24 17.92
CA PRO A 540 -2.11 35.34 19.23
C PRO A 540 -3.07 35.57 20.39
N ASP A 541 -4.19 36.24 20.14
CA ASP A 541 -5.21 36.56 21.14
C ASP A 541 -6.38 35.55 21.09
N GLY A 542 -6.34 34.56 20.19
CA GLY A 542 -7.38 33.55 20.03
C GLY A 542 -8.70 34.12 19.50
N GLU A 543 -8.65 35.27 18.83
CA GLU A 543 -9.82 35.93 18.26
C GLU A 543 -10.10 35.47 16.83
N ARG A 544 -11.35 35.62 16.40
CA ARG A 544 -11.73 35.30 15.01
C ARG A 544 -10.96 36.23 14.07
N ILE A 545 -10.48 35.66 12.97
CA ILE A 545 -9.63 36.39 12.03
C ILE A 545 -10.51 37.11 11.02
N GLU A 546 -10.35 38.42 10.88
CA GLU A 546 -11.01 39.22 9.85
C GLU A 546 -9.99 39.55 8.75
N PRO A 547 -10.12 38.96 7.54
CA PRO A 547 -9.22 39.28 6.43
C PRO A 547 -9.31 40.77 6.06
N ALA A 548 -8.18 41.40 5.78
CA ALA A 548 -8.14 42.84 5.53
C ALA A 548 -8.64 43.17 4.11
N ALA A 549 -9.41 44.26 3.96
CA ALA A 549 -9.78 44.77 2.65
C ALA A 549 -8.53 45.25 1.88
N VAL A 550 -8.46 44.93 0.60
CA VAL A 550 -7.33 45.28 -0.29
C VAL A 550 -7.82 45.82 -1.62
N ASP A 551 -7.01 46.67 -2.25
CA ASP A 551 -7.26 47.20 -3.60
C ASP A 551 -6.80 46.23 -4.71
N GLU A 552 -6.20 45.09 -4.35
CA GLU A 552 -5.76 44.07 -5.31
C GLU A 552 -6.97 43.39 -5.97
N PRO A 553 -6.98 43.20 -7.31
CA PRO A 553 -8.06 42.48 -7.97
C PRO A 553 -8.04 40.99 -7.59
N PHE A 554 -9.22 40.39 -7.47
CA PHE A 554 -9.33 38.95 -7.29
C PHE A 554 -8.83 38.21 -8.53
N ALA A 555 -8.04 37.14 -8.32
CA ALA A 555 -7.58 36.27 -9.38
C ALA A 555 -7.59 34.80 -8.92
N TYR A 556 -8.07 33.92 -9.80
CA TYR A 556 -7.82 32.50 -9.65
C TYR A 556 -6.34 32.22 -9.91
N LEU A 557 -5.73 31.45 -9.02
CA LEU A 557 -4.35 31.02 -9.15
C LEU A 557 -4.31 29.58 -9.68
N PRO A 558 -3.39 29.27 -10.61
CA PRO A 558 -3.22 27.90 -11.06
C PRO A 558 -2.69 27.04 -9.92
N ASP A 559 -3.20 25.82 -9.86
CA ASP A 559 -2.70 24.81 -8.94
C ASP A 559 -1.30 24.34 -9.38
N GLY A 560 -0.34 24.43 -8.47
CA GLY A 560 1.09 24.19 -8.72
C GLY A 560 1.62 22.95 -7.98
N ARG A 561 0.74 22.01 -7.62
CA ARG A 561 1.10 20.78 -6.92
C ARG A 561 2.11 19.96 -7.71
N ILE A 562 3.16 19.50 -7.01
CA ILE A 562 4.20 18.64 -7.58
C ILE A 562 4.14 17.29 -6.86
N ALA A 563 3.95 16.22 -7.64
CA ALA A 563 4.05 14.87 -7.13
C ALA A 563 5.50 14.53 -6.76
N GLU A 564 5.69 13.90 -5.61
CA GLU A 564 7.01 13.56 -5.09
C GLU A 564 7.24 12.05 -5.19
N ARG A 565 8.39 11.64 -5.74
CA ARG A 565 8.68 10.23 -5.98
C ARG A 565 9.63 9.65 -4.94
N TYR A 566 9.25 8.50 -4.39
CA TYR A 566 10.02 7.70 -3.46
C TYR A 566 10.14 6.27 -4.00
N PRO A 567 11.02 6.03 -4.99
CA PRO A 567 11.07 4.76 -5.71
C PRO A 567 11.45 3.55 -4.82
N SER A 568 12.27 3.77 -3.79
CA SER A 568 12.68 2.74 -2.81
C SER A 568 11.74 2.62 -1.61
N ALA A 569 10.67 3.42 -1.55
CA ALA A 569 9.79 3.46 -0.40
C ALA A 569 8.86 2.26 -0.32
N LEU A 570 8.62 1.86 0.93
CA LEU A 570 7.56 0.93 1.32
C LEU A 570 6.63 1.65 2.30
N LEU A 571 5.33 1.60 2.07
CA LEU A 571 4.31 2.06 3.00
C LEU A 571 3.49 0.88 3.49
N VAL A 572 3.11 0.92 4.76
CA VAL A 572 2.22 -0.07 5.38
C VAL A 572 0.96 0.66 5.82
N ALA A 573 -0.19 0.15 5.41
CA ALA A 573 -1.51 0.62 5.80
C ALA A 573 -2.38 -0.57 6.25
N ASP A 574 -3.44 -0.31 6.99
CA ASP A 574 -4.45 -1.31 7.34
C ASP A 574 -5.27 -1.66 6.09
N THR A 575 -5.69 -2.92 5.92
CA THR A 575 -6.57 -3.32 4.80
C THR A 575 -7.95 -2.67 4.86
N ALA A 576 -8.41 -2.28 6.05
CA ALA A 576 -9.59 -1.44 6.26
C ALA A 576 -9.38 -0.03 5.73
N SER A 577 -8.17 0.55 5.88
CA SER A 577 -7.78 1.92 5.49
C SER A 577 -6.57 1.96 4.53
N PRO A 578 -6.66 1.37 3.31
CA PRO A 578 -5.51 1.11 2.45
C PRO A 578 -4.79 2.38 1.93
N PHE A 579 -5.44 3.54 2.06
CA PHE A 579 -4.97 4.84 1.58
C PHE A 579 -4.49 5.79 2.69
N ASP A 580 -4.59 5.42 3.97
CA ASP A 580 -4.00 6.18 5.09
C ASP A 580 -2.74 5.45 5.57
N ALA A 581 -1.58 5.90 5.09
CA ALA A 581 -0.32 5.25 5.42
C ALA A 581 0.02 5.41 6.92
N GLU A 582 0.22 4.31 7.63
CA GLU A 582 0.52 4.36 9.06
C GLU A 582 2.01 4.40 9.34
N ARG A 583 2.77 3.63 8.54
CA ARG A 583 4.20 3.38 8.75
C ARG A 583 4.91 3.31 7.40
N GLY A 584 6.21 3.56 7.42
CA GLY A 584 7.03 3.52 6.22
C GLY A 584 8.44 3.01 6.47
N ALA A 585 9.04 2.44 5.43
CA ALA A 585 10.41 1.97 5.39
C ALA A 585 11.02 2.24 4.01
N THR A 586 12.32 1.99 3.87
CA THR A 586 13.03 2.15 2.59
C THR A 586 13.80 0.87 2.27
N ALA A 587 13.53 0.29 1.09
CA ALA A 587 14.26 -0.84 0.53
C ALA A 587 15.43 -0.32 -0.32
N GLY A 588 16.53 0.06 0.33
CA GLY A 588 17.74 0.49 -0.37
C GLY A 588 17.60 1.86 -1.05
N ARG A 589 18.16 1.97 -2.26
CA ARG A 589 18.16 3.18 -3.09
C ARG A 589 17.52 2.96 -4.47
N GLY A 590 17.30 1.71 -4.84
CA GLY A 590 16.70 1.28 -6.09
C GLY A 590 15.18 1.47 -6.14
N GLN A 591 14.61 1.25 -7.32
CA GLN A 591 13.16 1.22 -7.50
C GLN A 591 12.60 -0.13 -7.04
N VAL A 592 11.56 -0.11 -6.20
CA VAL A 592 10.76 -1.30 -5.92
C VAL A 592 9.98 -1.67 -7.17
N VAL A 593 10.25 -2.87 -7.71
CA VAL A 593 9.59 -3.39 -8.91
C VAL A 593 8.51 -4.41 -8.59
N ALA A 594 8.63 -5.12 -7.48
CA ALA A 594 7.64 -6.09 -7.02
C ALA A 594 7.67 -6.23 -5.49
N THR A 595 6.52 -6.57 -4.94
CA THR A 595 6.29 -6.85 -3.52
C THR A 595 5.52 -8.15 -3.39
N ALA A 596 5.95 -9.01 -2.48
CA ALA A 596 5.31 -10.31 -2.28
C ALA A 596 5.30 -10.69 -0.80
N ALA A 597 4.11 -10.97 -0.29
CA ALA A 597 3.94 -11.50 1.05
C ALA A 597 4.33 -12.99 1.08
N VAL A 598 4.87 -13.44 2.20
CA VAL A 598 5.25 -14.84 2.39
C VAL A 598 4.32 -15.47 3.42
N ASP A 599 3.31 -16.18 2.95
CA ASP A 599 2.39 -16.91 3.83
C ASP A 599 3.09 -18.08 4.53
N ARG A 600 2.86 -18.20 5.84
CA ARG A 600 3.48 -19.24 6.66
C ARG A 600 2.75 -20.57 6.52
N ARG A 601 3.42 -21.57 5.96
CA ARG A 601 3.17 -22.98 6.32
C ARG A 601 4.23 -23.47 7.32
N GLY A 602 3.89 -23.52 8.62
CA GLY A 602 4.52 -24.43 9.59
C GLY A 602 5.72 -23.98 10.46
N SER A 603 5.57 -22.96 11.33
CA SER A 603 6.45 -22.81 12.51
C SER A 603 5.70 -22.21 13.70
N SER A 604 5.76 -22.89 14.86
CA SER A 604 5.00 -22.61 16.08
C SER A 604 5.66 -21.60 17.04
N TRP A 605 6.77 -20.94 16.66
CA TRP A 605 7.56 -20.09 17.55
C TRP A 605 7.61 -18.59 17.20
N GLU A 606 7.02 -18.15 16.07
CA GLU A 606 7.11 -16.76 15.61
C GLU A 606 5.74 -16.03 15.56
N PHE A 607 4.91 -16.11 16.60
CA PHE A 607 3.59 -15.45 16.61
C PHE A 607 3.71 -13.92 16.44
N GLY A 608 2.93 -13.33 15.50
CA GLY A 608 2.69 -11.88 15.40
C GLY A 608 3.51 -11.07 14.37
N TYR A 609 4.32 -11.69 13.51
CA TYR A 609 5.10 -11.00 12.46
C TYR A 609 4.70 -11.45 11.06
N GLN A 610 4.49 -10.50 10.15
CA GLN A 610 4.30 -10.74 8.73
C GLN A 610 5.56 -10.34 7.96
N ARG A 611 5.92 -11.10 6.91
CA ARG A 611 7.14 -10.89 6.12
C ARG A 611 6.77 -10.61 4.66
N VAL A 612 7.36 -9.55 4.12
CA VAL A 612 7.17 -9.13 2.72
C VAL A 612 8.53 -8.98 2.07
N TYR A 613 8.73 -9.61 0.92
CA TYR A 613 9.87 -9.32 0.07
C TYR A 613 9.59 -8.06 -0.73
N ALA A 614 10.56 -7.14 -0.74
CA ALA A 614 10.61 -6.02 -1.66
C ALA A 614 11.76 -6.28 -2.63
N LEU A 615 11.40 -6.57 -3.88
CA LEU A 615 12.35 -6.80 -4.97
C LEU A 615 12.60 -5.47 -5.67
N THR A 616 13.87 -5.12 -5.83
CA THR A 616 14.28 -3.83 -6.39
C THR A 616 15.34 -4.02 -7.46
N ASP A 617 15.57 -2.96 -8.25
CA ASP A 617 16.67 -2.91 -9.21
C ASP A 617 18.07 -2.73 -8.55
N ASP A 618 18.18 -2.73 -7.22
CA ASP A 618 19.46 -2.66 -6.48
C ASP A 618 19.71 -3.82 -5.49
N GLY A 619 18.75 -4.74 -5.34
CA GLY A 619 18.81 -5.82 -4.37
C GLY A 619 17.44 -6.39 -3.98
N ILE A 620 17.47 -7.46 -3.18
CA ILE A 620 16.27 -8.08 -2.59
C ILE A 620 16.24 -7.79 -1.10
N TYR A 621 15.13 -7.24 -0.61
CA TYR A 621 14.95 -6.83 0.77
C TYR A 621 13.80 -7.60 1.42
N LEU A 622 13.91 -7.80 2.73
CA LEU A 622 12.89 -8.41 3.56
C LEU A 622 12.36 -7.37 4.56
N LEU A 623 11.11 -6.97 4.38
CA LEU A 623 10.35 -6.17 5.33
C LEU A 623 9.68 -7.08 6.35
N THR A 624 9.87 -6.78 7.63
CA THR A 624 9.11 -7.39 8.73
C THR A 624 8.08 -6.40 9.22
N VAL A 625 6.80 -6.73 9.01
CA VAL A 625 5.66 -5.98 9.52
C VAL A 625 5.31 -6.53 10.90
N THR A 626 5.41 -5.66 11.88
CA THR A 626 5.15 -5.91 13.30
C THR A 626 3.79 -5.34 13.69
N SER A 627 3.33 -5.62 14.91
CA SER A 627 2.11 -5.02 15.46
C SER A 627 2.11 -3.48 15.35
N PRO A 628 0.91 -2.85 15.27
CA PRO A 628 0.79 -1.39 15.20
C PRO A 628 1.61 -0.69 16.29
N GLY A 629 2.26 0.43 15.93
CA GLY A 629 3.13 1.20 16.84
C GLY A 629 4.57 0.70 16.97
N SER A 630 4.90 -0.50 16.49
CA SER A 630 6.29 -0.97 16.42
C SER A 630 6.99 -0.52 15.13
N ALA A 631 8.28 -0.20 15.23
CA ALA A 631 9.11 0.20 14.08
C ALA A 631 9.20 -0.92 13.05
N LEU A 632 9.16 -0.53 11.76
CA LEU A 632 9.39 -1.45 10.65
C LEU A 632 10.87 -1.79 10.54
N ARG A 633 11.18 -3.04 10.17
CA ARG A 633 12.55 -3.47 9.85
C ARG A 633 12.61 -3.94 8.41
N CYS A 634 13.42 -3.28 7.59
CA CYS A 634 13.69 -3.65 6.21
C CYS A 634 15.18 -3.92 6.06
N ASN A 635 15.55 -5.16 5.75
CA ASN A 635 16.96 -5.57 5.62
C ASN A 635 17.22 -6.16 4.24
N ARG A 636 18.37 -5.84 3.64
CA ARG A 636 18.80 -6.48 2.40
C ARG A 636 19.20 -7.93 2.68
N VAL A 637 18.60 -8.86 1.96
CA VAL A 637 18.89 -10.31 2.04
C VAL A 637 19.71 -10.80 0.86
N ASP A 638 19.63 -10.15 -0.30
CA ASP A 638 20.48 -10.42 -1.47
C ASP A 638 20.86 -9.11 -2.19
N ARG A 639 22.03 -9.11 -2.84
CA ARG A 639 22.56 -7.94 -3.57
C ARG A 639 22.18 -7.92 -5.05
N ARG A 640 21.71 -9.04 -5.60
CA ARG A 640 21.30 -9.14 -6.99
C ARG A 640 20.02 -8.36 -7.22
N SER A 641 19.98 -7.64 -8.33
CA SER A 641 18.89 -6.77 -8.74
C SER A 641 17.84 -7.52 -9.56
N VAL A 642 16.58 -7.16 -9.37
CA VAL A 642 15.45 -7.63 -10.16
C VAL A 642 14.99 -6.49 -11.05
N SER A 643 14.95 -6.70 -12.36
CA SER A 643 14.75 -5.63 -13.34
C SER A 643 13.29 -5.20 -13.51
N ALA A 644 12.33 -6.11 -13.29
CA ALA A 644 10.92 -5.86 -13.52
C ALA A 644 10.04 -6.84 -12.72
N ALA A 645 8.77 -6.49 -12.53
CA ALA A 645 7.76 -7.37 -11.93
C ALA A 645 7.57 -8.68 -12.72
N SER A 646 7.72 -8.63 -14.05
CA SER A 646 7.63 -9.81 -14.92
C SER A 646 8.72 -10.85 -14.66
N ALA A 647 9.82 -10.48 -14.00
CA ALA A 647 10.91 -11.37 -13.66
C ALA A 647 10.66 -12.15 -12.35
N VAL A 648 9.46 -12.04 -11.78
CA VAL A 648 9.06 -12.63 -10.49
C VAL A 648 7.85 -13.52 -10.73
N ALA A 649 7.87 -14.73 -10.17
CA ALA A 649 6.75 -15.66 -10.21
C ALA A 649 6.42 -16.16 -8.80
N GLU A 650 5.14 -16.11 -8.45
CA GLU A 650 4.62 -16.69 -7.21
C GLU A 650 4.32 -18.17 -7.44
N THR A 651 4.93 -19.02 -6.63
CA THR A 651 4.78 -20.48 -6.77
C THR A 651 3.95 -21.05 -5.63
N ASP A 652 3.37 -22.21 -5.88
CA ASP A 652 2.80 -23.05 -4.82
C ASP A 652 3.75 -24.21 -4.47
N ASP A 653 5.05 -24.03 -4.71
CA ASP A 653 6.12 -24.93 -4.27
C ASP A 653 6.35 -24.80 -2.76
N ASP A 654 6.45 -25.93 -2.06
CA ASP A 654 6.58 -25.97 -0.60
C ASP A 654 7.91 -25.37 -0.10
N ARG A 655 8.95 -25.36 -0.95
CA ARG A 655 10.30 -24.91 -0.59
C ARG A 655 10.51 -23.45 -0.96
N TYR A 656 10.04 -23.00 -2.12
CA TYR A 656 10.27 -21.66 -2.65
C TYR A 656 8.97 -21.01 -3.12
N PRO A 657 8.17 -20.39 -2.23
CA PRO A 657 6.90 -19.75 -2.59
C PRO A 657 7.06 -18.58 -3.57
N LEU A 658 8.29 -18.10 -3.78
CA LEU A 658 8.59 -17.05 -4.72
C LEU A 658 9.91 -17.37 -5.44
N VAL A 659 9.92 -17.23 -6.76
CA VAL A 659 11.12 -17.33 -7.58
C VAL A 659 11.28 -16.07 -8.41
N CYS A 660 12.52 -15.68 -8.70
CA CYS A 660 12.80 -14.52 -9.52
C CYS A 660 14.09 -14.66 -10.32
N ILE A 661 14.20 -13.88 -11.40
CA ILE A 661 15.45 -13.70 -12.14
C ILE A 661 16.14 -12.46 -11.57
N ALA A 662 17.28 -12.66 -10.90
CA ALA A 662 18.03 -11.61 -10.22
C ALA A 662 19.46 -11.53 -10.77
N SER A 663 19.82 -10.40 -11.38
CA SER A 663 21.12 -10.16 -12.04
C SER A 663 21.59 -11.28 -12.98
N GLY A 664 20.65 -11.94 -13.67
CA GLY A 664 20.94 -13.06 -14.58
C GLY A 664 20.95 -14.43 -13.92
N ASP A 665 20.59 -14.56 -12.64
CA ASP A 665 20.47 -15.87 -11.98
C ASP A 665 19.01 -16.18 -11.65
N LEU A 666 18.61 -17.44 -11.78
CA LEU A 666 17.34 -17.92 -11.24
C LEU A 666 17.49 -18.13 -9.73
N THR A 667 16.68 -17.43 -8.96
CA THR A 667 16.79 -17.34 -7.51
C THR A 667 15.48 -17.74 -6.83
N GLY A 668 15.55 -18.66 -5.88
CA GLY A 668 14.44 -19.08 -5.02
C GLY A 668 14.46 -18.35 -3.69
N LEU A 669 13.30 -17.87 -3.25
CA LEU A 669 13.13 -17.07 -2.04
C LEU A 669 12.23 -17.81 -1.05
N SER A 670 12.71 -18.01 0.17
CA SER A 670 11.94 -18.69 1.21
C SER A 670 12.34 -18.28 2.61
N ARG A 671 11.39 -17.83 3.43
CA ARG A 671 11.59 -17.57 4.88
C ARG A 671 12.81 -16.69 5.22
N GLY A 672 13.17 -15.74 4.35
CA GLY A 672 14.36 -14.88 4.50
C GLY A 672 15.67 -15.49 4.01
N ASN A 673 15.64 -16.73 3.50
CA ASN A 673 16.72 -17.37 2.77
C ASN A 673 16.59 -17.08 1.27
N VAL A 674 17.74 -16.93 0.63
CA VAL A 674 17.87 -16.70 -0.81
C VAL A 674 18.82 -17.76 -1.35
N ALA A 675 18.34 -18.55 -2.31
CA ALA A 675 19.10 -19.64 -2.92
C ALA A 675 19.22 -19.43 -4.43
N THR A 676 20.43 -19.52 -4.96
CA THR A 676 20.62 -19.61 -6.40
C THR A 676 20.21 -21.01 -6.85
N LEU A 677 19.21 -21.08 -7.72
CA LEU A 677 18.72 -22.31 -8.32
C LEU A 677 19.50 -22.62 -9.61
N GLU A 678 19.86 -21.57 -10.35
CA GLU A 678 20.65 -21.67 -11.56
C GLU A 678 21.39 -20.35 -11.84
N GLU A 679 22.63 -20.45 -12.32
CA GLU A 679 23.48 -19.30 -12.65
C GLU A 679 23.42 -18.99 -14.16
N GLY A 680 23.50 -17.72 -14.53
CA GLY A 680 23.71 -17.30 -15.93
C GLY A 680 22.52 -17.54 -16.88
N VAL A 681 21.32 -17.44 -16.35
CA VAL A 681 20.03 -17.46 -17.06
C VAL A 681 19.90 -16.19 -17.92
N ALA A 682 19.55 -16.36 -19.21
CA ALA A 682 19.45 -15.25 -20.17
C ALA A 682 18.03 -14.64 -20.26
N GLU A 683 17.08 -15.27 -19.56
CA GLU A 683 15.68 -14.90 -19.55
C GLU A 683 15.41 -13.63 -18.75
N SER A 684 14.25 -13.02 -19.02
CA SER A 684 13.85 -11.72 -18.47
C SER A 684 12.46 -11.72 -17.85
N ALA A 685 11.68 -12.79 -18.07
CA ALA A 685 10.39 -12.99 -17.43
C ALA A 685 10.25 -14.41 -16.89
N ALA A 686 9.50 -14.56 -15.81
CA ALA A 686 9.19 -15.81 -15.14
C ALA A 686 7.67 -15.90 -14.90
N GLY A 687 7.13 -17.11 -14.91
CA GLY A 687 5.74 -17.38 -14.56
C GLY A 687 5.55 -18.82 -14.12
N TRP A 688 4.62 -19.07 -13.21
CA TRP A 688 4.39 -20.38 -12.63
C TRP A 688 3.08 -21.00 -13.12
N ASP A 689 3.18 -22.16 -13.75
CA ASP A 689 2.02 -22.97 -14.11
C ASP A 689 1.61 -23.88 -12.95
N ARG A 690 0.60 -23.44 -12.20
CA ARG A 690 0.07 -24.18 -11.03
C ARG A 690 -0.58 -25.52 -11.40
N VAL A 691 -1.05 -25.69 -12.63
CA VAL A 691 -1.68 -26.95 -13.09
C VAL A 691 -0.64 -28.05 -13.20
N ASN A 692 0.46 -27.75 -13.88
CA ASN A 692 1.50 -28.73 -14.19
C ASN A 692 2.70 -28.66 -13.23
N LYS A 693 2.72 -27.67 -12.32
CA LYS A 693 3.84 -27.39 -11.39
C LYS A 693 5.13 -27.05 -12.12
N GLU A 694 5.01 -26.30 -13.21
CA GLU A 694 6.13 -25.96 -14.08
C GLU A 694 6.50 -24.48 -14.00
N LEU A 695 7.79 -24.17 -14.02
CA LEU A 695 8.31 -22.80 -14.09
C LEU A 695 8.63 -22.43 -15.54
N TRP A 696 7.94 -21.44 -16.07
CA TRP A 696 8.17 -20.89 -17.40
C TRP A 696 9.11 -19.69 -17.31
N LEU A 697 10.18 -19.70 -18.10
CA LEU A 697 11.08 -18.57 -18.28
C LEU A 697 11.09 -18.12 -19.75
N VAL A 698 11.15 -16.80 -19.98
CA VAL A 698 11.08 -16.21 -21.33
C VAL A 698 12.23 -15.25 -21.58
N GLY A 699 12.93 -15.47 -22.69
CA GLY A 699 14.01 -14.62 -23.19
C GLY A 699 13.51 -13.37 -23.90
N ALA A 700 14.39 -12.38 -24.05
CA ALA A 700 14.08 -11.15 -24.80
C ALA A 700 13.79 -11.41 -26.31
N ASP A 701 14.22 -12.55 -26.84
CA ASP A 701 13.93 -13.00 -28.20
C ASP A 701 12.55 -13.67 -28.33
N GLY A 702 11.84 -13.85 -27.21
CA GLY A 702 10.54 -14.49 -27.09
C GLY A 702 10.58 -16.01 -27.05
N ARG A 703 11.76 -16.63 -26.94
CA ARG A 703 11.87 -18.07 -26.71
C ARG A 703 11.55 -18.39 -25.26
N ALA A 704 10.77 -19.44 -25.05
CA ALA A 704 10.42 -19.92 -23.72
C ALA A 704 11.13 -21.24 -23.41
N ARG A 705 11.59 -21.35 -22.17
CA ARG A 705 12.06 -22.59 -21.55
C ARG A 705 11.20 -22.89 -20.32
N VAL A 706 10.96 -24.17 -20.07
CA VAL A 706 10.12 -24.63 -18.98
C VAL A 706 10.91 -25.59 -18.12
N LYS A 707 10.87 -25.38 -16.80
CA LYS A 707 11.42 -26.27 -15.79
C LYS A 707 10.29 -27.09 -15.20
N GLU A 708 10.43 -28.41 -15.15
CA GLU A 708 9.37 -29.31 -14.67
C GLU A 708 9.05 -29.20 -13.18
N SER A 709 9.96 -28.60 -12.43
CA SER A 709 9.76 -28.14 -11.06
C SER A 709 10.85 -27.10 -10.79
N VAL A 710 10.85 -26.49 -9.59
CA VAL A 710 11.87 -25.51 -9.23
C VAL A 710 13.31 -26.09 -9.29
N ASP A 711 13.46 -27.38 -9.01
CA ASP A 711 14.73 -28.12 -9.00
C ASP A 711 14.85 -29.15 -10.18
N GLY A 712 13.89 -29.18 -11.11
CA GLY A 712 13.82 -30.17 -12.19
C GLY A 712 14.65 -29.86 -13.45
N GLY A 713 14.55 -30.71 -14.47
CA GLY A 713 15.17 -30.47 -15.77
C GLY A 713 14.41 -29.49 -16.68
N TRP A 714 15.06 -29.13 -17.79
CA TRP A 714 14.57 -28.14 -18.76
C TRP A 714 14.00 -28.76 -20.03
N ARG A 715 12.98 -28.08 -20.57
CA ARG A 715 12.49 -28.24 -21.94
C ARG A 715 12.34 -26.88 -22.64
N GLU A 716 12.56 -26.87 -23.95
CA GLU A 716 12.22 -25.74 -24.83
C GLU A 716 10.73 -25.79 -25.20
N VAL A 717 10.15 -24.62 -25.50
CA VAL A 717 8.81 -24.51 -26.09
C VAL A 717 8.95 -24.05 -27.53
N ASP A 718 8.75 -24.98 -28.46
CA ASP A 718 8.84 -24.72 -29.90
C ASP A 718 7.47 -24.36 -30.48
N GLY A 719 7.46 -23.51 -31.51
CA GLY A 719 6.22 -23.10 -32.20
C GLY A 719 5.43 -22.01 -31.48
N LEU A 720 6.03 -21.40 -30.45
CA LEU A 720 5.44 -20.34 -29.65
C LEU A 720 6.44 -19.20 -29.44
N LYS A 721 6.08 -17.96 -29.81
CA LYS A 721 6.86 -16.78 -29.45
C LYS A 721 6.13 -16.02 -28.34
N VAL A 722 6.72 -16.03 -27.14
CA VAL A 722 6.11 -15.45 -25.93
C VAL A 722 6.59 -14.02 -25.73
N SER A 723 5.66 -13.10 -25.47
CA SER A 723 5.96 -11.69 -25.17
C SER A 723 5.90 -11.40 -23.67
N ALA A 724 4.99 -12.04 -22.94
CA ALA A 724 4.80 -11.80 -21.51
C ALA A 724 4.10 -12.99 -20.83
N LEU A 725 4.27 -13.06 -19.51
CA LEU A 725 3.68 -14.07 -18.63
C LEU A 725 2.88 -13.38 -17.53
N ARG A 726 1.80 -14.03 -17.07
CA ARG A 726 1.06 -13.62 -15.88
C ARG A 726 0.55 -14.81 -15.10
N ASP A 727 0.95 -14.89 -13.84
CA ASP A 727 0.43 -15.91 -12.91
C ASP A 727 -1.08 -15.71 -12.71
N GLY A 728 -1.84 -16.78 -12.93
CA GLY A 728 -3.29 -16.84 -12.69
C GLY A 728 -3.60 -17.69 -11.46
N THR A 729 -4.81 -17.57 -10.91
CA THR A 729 -5.23 -18.33 -9.72
C THR A 729 -5.07 -19.85 -9.85
N THR A 730 -5.29 -20.42 -11.03
CA THR A 730 -5.19 -21.86 -11.29
C THR A 730 -4.10 -22.27 -12.28
N GLY A 731 -3.70 -21.40 -13.21
CA GLY A 731 -2.75 -21.71 -14.27
C GLY A 731 -1.99 -20.45 -14.70
N LEU A 732 -1.19 -20.57 -15.75
CA LEU A 732 -0.37 -19.50 -16.29
C LEU A 732 -1.00 -18.91 -17.56
N PHE A 733 -1.09 -17.58 -17.61
CA PHE A 733 -1.46 -16.86 -18.84
C PHE A 733 -0.21 -16.46 -19.60
N ILE A 734 -0.23 -16.72 -20.91
CA ILE A 734 0.92 -16.54 -21.80
C ILE A 734 0.47 -15.63 -22.95
N ASP A 735 1.11 -14.48 -23.09
CA ASP A 735 0.93 -13.62 -24.27
C ASP A 735 1.88 -14.07 -25.37
N SER A 736 1.35 -14.27 -26.56
CA SER A 736 2.07 -14.89 -27.66
C SER A 736 1.65 -14.33 -29.02
N ASP A 737 2.50 -14.58 -30.01
CA ASP A 737 2.21 -14.36 -31.43
C ASP A 737 0.92 -15.01 -31.97
N LEU A 738 0.35 -16.01 -31.29
CA LEU A 738 -0.92 -16.65 -31.65
C LEU A 738 -2.08 -16.27 -30.70
N GLY A 739 -1.88 -15.23 -29.89
CA GLY A 739 -2.84 -14.71 -28.91
C GLY A 739 -2.60 -15.20 -27.49
N VAL A 740 -3.46 -14.76 -26.57
CA VAL A 740 -3.37 -15.13 -25.14
C VAL A 740 -3.73 -16.61 -24.98
N ARG A 741 -2.85 -17.35 -24.32
CA ARG A 741 -3.03 -18.77 -23.97
C ARG A 741 -3.17 -18.95 -22.46
N ASP A 742 -3.85 -20.03 -22.06
CA ASP A 742 -4.11 -20.39 -20.66
C ASP A 742 -3.78 -21.88 -20.46
N THR A 743 -2.81 -22.18 -19.60
CA THR A 743 -2.40 -23.57 -19.31
C THR A 743 -3.50 -24.41 -18.67
N SER A 744 -4.49 -23.79 -18.03
CA SER A 744 -5.59 -24.50 -17.38
C SER A 744 -6.68 -24.99 -18.32
N LEU A 745 -6.73 -24.49 -19.56
CA LEU A 745 -7.63 -25.01 -20.58
C LEU A 745 -7.13 -26.33 -21.18
N GLY A 746 -5.91 -26.74 -20.84
CA GLY A 746 -5.22 -27.88 -21.43
C GLY A 746 -4.42 -27.48 -22.67
N GLU A 747 -4.22 -28.47 -23.53
CA GLU A 747 -3.22 -28.40 -24.60
C GLU A 747 -3.80 -28.72 -25.97
N GLU A 748 -3.16 -28.19 -27.01
CA GLU A 748 -3.45 -28.53 -28.40
C GLU A 748 -3.30 -30.04 -28.62
N ALA A 749 -4.28 -30.62 -29.32
CA ALA A 749 -4.36 -32.06 -29.50
C ALA A 749 -3.16 -32.67 -30.23
N VAL A 750 -2.46 -31.88 -31.05
CA VAL A 750 -1.24 -32.28 -31.77
C VAL A 750 -0.25 -31.13 -31.70
N SER A 751 1.01 -31.45 -31.39
CA SER A 751 2.10 -30.45 -31.36
C SER A 751 3.40 -31.03 -31.90
N ALA A 752 4.25 -30.17 -32.45
CA ALA A 752 5.61 -30.55 -32.80
C ALA A 752 6.39 -30.84 -31.52
N ALA A 753 6.99 -32.03 -31.43
CA ALA A 753 7.82 -32.47 -30.32
C ALA A 753 9.18 -32.93 -30.84
N THR A 754 10.24 -32.65 -30.07
CA THR A 754 11.60 -33.09 -30.41
C THR A 754 12.35 -33.52 -29.16
N TYR A 755 12.98 -34.69 -29.21
CA TYR A 755 13.87 -35.18 -28.16
C TYR A 755 15.16 -35.69 -28.79
N THR A 756 16.32 -35.17 -28.36
CA THR A 756 17.64 -35.59 -28.82
C THR A 756 18.49 -36.03 -27.65
N LEU A 757 18.83 -37.32 -27.63
CA LEU A 757 19.75 -37.91 -26.69
C LEU A 757 21.10 -38.16 -27.36
N ARG A 758 22.17 -37.64 -26.78
CA ARG A 758 23.54 -37.95 -27.17
C ARG A 758 24.05 -39.10 -26.31
N CYS A 759 24.56 -40.13 -26.96
CA CYS A 759 25.26 -41.23 -26.31
C CYS A 759 26.75 -41.06 -26.57
N ASP A 760 27.52 -40.79 -25.50
CA ASP A 760 28.96 -40.73 -25.59
C ASP A 760 29.54 -42.14 -25.45
N MET A 761 30.36 -42.53 -26.42
CA MET A 761 31.05 -43.81 -26.41
C MET A 761 32.32 -43.65 -25.56
N PRO A 762 32.58 -44.49 -24.54
CA PRO A 762 33.81 -44.46 -23.75
C PRO A 762 35.05 -44.43 -24.66
N ALA A 763 35.70 -43.27 -24.69
CA ALA A 763 36.46 -42.78 -25.84
C ALA A 763 37.85 -43.42 -26.10
N LEU A 764 38.17 -44.57 -25.52
CA LEU A 764 39.46 -45.24 -25.79
C LEU A 764 39.37 -46.75 -25.96
N ASP A 765 38.59 -47.46 -25.13
CA ASP A 765 38.55 -48.92 -25.20
C ASP A 765 37.65 -49.42 -26.33
N TRP A 766 36.52 -48.73 -26.59
CA TRP A 766 35.53 -49.18 -27.59
C TRP A 766 35.98 -48.86 -29.02
N TYR A 767 36.72 -47.76 -29.20
CA TYR A 767 37.36 -47.42 -30.46
C TYR A 767 38.47 -48.43 -30.81
N ARG A 768 39.26 -48.88 -29.82
CA ARG A 768 40.27 -49.93 -29.99
C ARG A 768 39.66 -51.31 -30.30
N GLU A 769 38.46 -51.60 -29.80
CA GLU A 769 37.72 -52.84 -30.06
C GLU A 769 36.89 -52.83 -31.36
N GLY A 770 36.90 -51.73 -32.14
CA GLY A 770 36.16 -51.63 -33.40
C GLY A 770 34.64 -51.69 -33.24
N MET A 771 34.12 -51.26 -32.08
CA MET A 771 32.70 -51.24 -31.77
C MET A 771 31.94 -50.27 -32.66
N GLN A 772 30.77 -50.67 -33.18
CA GLN A 772 29.88 -49.83 -33.97
C GLN A 772 28.43 -49.97 -33.49
N ALA A 773 27.71 -48.86 -33.49
CA ALA A 773 26.26 -48.87 -33.30
C ALA A 773 25.60 -49.59 -34.50
N CYS A 774 24.80 -50.62 -34.22
CA CYS A 774 24.15 -51.45 -35.23
C CYS A 774 22.63 -51.28 -35.28
N SER A 775 22.00 -50.80 -34.21
CA SER A 775 20.58 -50.47 -34.22
C SER A 775 20.21 -49.51 -33.10
N VAL A 776 19.20 -48.69 -33.34
CA VAL A 776 18.51 -47.89 -32.33
C VAL A 776 17.07 -48.37 -32.21
N ALA A 777 16.55 -48.42 -30.99
CA ALA A 777 15.14 -48.66 -30.71
C ALA A 777 14.58 -47.54 -29.84
N ALA A 778 13.42 -47.00 -30.20
CA ALA A 778 12.67 -46.03 -29.41
C ALA A 778 11.31 -46.60 -29.03
N GLN A 779 11.01 -46.70 -27.74
CA GLN A 779 9.72 -47.15 -27.26
C GLN A 779 8.75 -45.97 -27.18
N LEU A 780 8.11 -45.67 -28.32
CA LEU A 780 7.09 -44.65 -28.46
C LEU A 780 5.70 -45.27 -28.40
N ARG A 781 4.79 -44.62 -27.68
CA ARG A 781 3.36 -44.91 -27.67
C ARG A 781 2.59 -43.65 -28.06
N SER A 782 1.90 -43.67 -29.19
CA SER A 782 1.19 -42.50 -29.71
C SER A 782 -0.07 -42.93 -30.47
N ALA A 783 -1.19 -42.23 -30.22
CA ALA A 783 -2.44 -42.45 -30.95
C ALA A 783 -2.34 -41.94 -32.40
N ALA A 784 -1.65 -40.82 -32.61
CA ALA A 784 -1.24 -40.38 -33.93
C ALA A 784 0.08 -39.59 -33.85
N VAL A 785 1.03 -39.98 -34.68
CA VAL A 785 2.29 -39.29 -34.87
C VAL A 785 2.63 -39.19 -36.35
N THR A 786 3.25 -38.10 -36.76
CA THR A 786 3.96 -37.99 -38.04
C THR A 786 5.34 -37.43 -37.76
N GLY A 787 6.38 -38.24 -37.93
CA GLY A 787 7.71 -37.85 -37.50
C GLY A 787 8.83 -38.70 -38.08
N ALA A 788 10.03 -38.45 -37.58
CA ALA A 788 11.24 -39.15 -37.93
C ALA A 788 12.05 -39.50 -36.69
N LEU A 789 12.63 -40.70 -36.72
CA LEU A 789 13.72 -41.09 -35.86
C LEU A 789 14.99 -40.88 -36.69
N SER A 790 15.94 -40.11 -36.21
CA SER A 790 17.23 -39.91 -36.85
C SER A 790 18.38 -40.24 -35.90
N VAL A 791 19.47 -40.74 -36.49
CA VAL A 791 20.70 -41.08 -35.79
C VAL A 791 21.86 -40.43 -36.52
N VAL A 792 22.64 -39.63 -35.80
CA VAL A 792 23.80 -38.91 -36.35
C VAL A 792 25.05 -39.30 -35.57
N SER A 793 26.02 -39.88 -36.27
CA SER A 793 27.34 -40.16 -35.69
C SER A 793 28.22 -38.90 -35.75
N ARG A 794 28.88 -38.50 -34.65
CA ARG A 794 29.82 -37.36 -34.60
C ARG A 794 31.26 -37.83 -34.42
N THR A 795 32.23 -37.14 -35.03
CA THR A 795 33.69 -37.36 -34.87
C THR A 795 34.35 -36.26 -34.04
N LEU A 796 35.44 -36.60 -33.33
CA LEU A 796 36.13 -35.71 -32.37
C LEU A 796 36.86 -34.50 -33.00
N GLU A 797 37.10 -34.50 -34.32
CA GLU A 797 37.81 -33.43 -35.02
C GLU A 797 37.05 -33.05 -36.31
N LEU A 798 36.60 -31.79 -36.41
CA LEU A 798 36.00 -31.10 -37.59
C LEU A 798 34.53 -31.43 -37.97
N PRO A 799 33.79 -30.48 -38.60
CA PRO A 799 32.35 -30.56 -38.86
C PRO A 799 32.00 -31.43 -40.08
N GLN A 800 32.74 -32.51 -40.33
CA GLN A 800 32.28 -33.51 -41.29
C GLN A 800 31.14 -34.27 -40.62
N ARG A 801 29.90 -34.07 -41.10
CA ARG A 801 28.75 -34.89 -40.72
C ARG A 801 29.16 -36.35 -40.86
N GLY A 802 29.21 -37.09 -39.75
CA GLY A 802 29.27 -38.54 -39.82
C GLY A 802 27.98 -39.08 -40.45
N MET A 803 27.89 -40.40 -40.56
CA MET A 803 26.72 -41.04 -41.14
C MET A 803 25.43 -40.59 -40.44
N GLU A 804 24.45 -40.17 -41.24
CA GLU A 804 23.09 -39.81 -40.83
C GLU A 804 22.14 -40.90 -41.34
N ALA A 805 21.39 -41.52 -40.44
CA ALA A 805 20.35 -42.48 -40.76
C ALA A 805 19.02 -41.92 -40.27
N VAL A 806 17.99 -41.94 -41.12
CA VAL A 806 16.67 -41.39 -40.82
C VAL A 806 15.61 -42.42 -41.19
N THR A 807 14.59 -42.57 -40.36
CA THR A 807 13.39 -43.36 -40.65
C THR A 807 12.18 -42.53 -40.29
N GLU A 808 11.37 -42.23 -41.30
CA GLU A 808 10.09 -41.56 -41.15
C GLU A 808 8.99 -42.58 -40.80
N PHE A 809 8.04 -42.17 -39.98
CA PHE A 809 6.91 -42.98 -39.57
C PHE A 809 5.68 -42.10 -39.39
N SER A 810 4.50 -42.67 -39.68
CA SER A 810 3.23 -41.99 -39.47
C SER A 810 2.13 -42.96 -39.05
N GLY A 811 1.15 -42.45 -38.30
CA GLY A 811 -0.02 -43.20 -37.81
C GLY A 811 0.03 -43.52 -36.32
N GLU A 812 -0.73 -44.54 -35.91
CA GLU A 812 -0.74 -45.05 -34.54
C GLU A 812 0.52 -45.89 -34.28
N VAL A 813 1.25 -45.59 -33.20
CA VAL A 813 2.46 -46.33 -32.80
C VAL A 813 2.24 -46.92 -31.41
N ASN A 814 2.20 -48.24 -31.32
CA ASN A 814 2.08 -49.00 -30.07
C ASN A 814 3.21 -50.05 -29.92
N ALA A 815 4.30 -49.91 -30.68
CA ALA A 815 5.42 -50.84 -30.71
C ALA A 815 6.76 -50.09 -30.82
N PRO A 816 7.90 -50.70 -30.43
CA PRO A 816 9.21 -50.08 -30.56
C PRO A 816 9.55 -49.72 -32.01
N LEU A 817 9.94 -48.47 -32.25
CA LEU A 817 10.50 -48.01 -33.51
C LEU A 817 11.95 -48.46 -33.59
N VAL A 818 12.28 -49.41 -34.48
CA VAL A 818 13.63 -49.97 -34.61
C VAL A 818 14.25 -49.55 -35.94
N MET A 819 15.43 -48.95 -35.87
CA MET A 819 16.24 -48.58 -37.02
C MET A 819 17.55 -49.38 -37.01
N GLY A 820 17.85 -50.07 -38.11
CA GLY A 820 19.15 -50.69 -38.33
C GLY A 820 20.20 -49.67 -38.81
N LEU A 821 21.39 -49.70 -38.23
CA LEU A 821 22.49 -48.79 -38.53
C LEU A 821 23.64 -49.56 -39.21
N ARG A 822 24.29 -48.97 -40.22
CA ARG A 822 25.46 -49.56 -40.89
C ARG A 822 26.65 -48.60 -40.90
N GLY A 823 27.59 -48.78 -39.98
CA GLY A 823 28.85 -48.01 -39.99
C GLY A 823 28.87 -46.77 -39.07
N CYS A 824 27.99 -46.70 -38.07
CA CYS A 824 28.01 -45.67 -37.04
C CYS A 824 29.08 -46.00 -35.97
N GLY A 825 30.32 -45.57 -36.20
CA GLY A 825 31.47 -45.82 -35.31
C GLY A 825 32.08 -44.58 -34.68
N GLY A 826 31.37 -43.45 -34.67
CA GLY A 826 31.88 -42.21 -34.08
C GLY A 826 31.96 -42.27 -32.54
N PRO A 827 32.81 -41.43 -31.93
CA PRO A 827 32.92 -41.28 -30.47
C PRO A 827 31.65 -40.79 -29.77
N ALA A 828 30.69 -40.20 -30.49
CA ALA A 828 29.38 -39.86 -29.97
C ALA A 828 28.30 -40.14 -31.03
N VAL A 829 27.11 -40.54 -30.58
CA VAL A 829 25.94 -40.80 -31.43
C VAL A 829 24.76 -40.02 -30.87
N ASP A 830 24.18 -39.15 -31.69
CA ASP A 830 22.94 -38.45 -31.35
C ASP A 830 21.76 -39.22 -31.90
N ILE A 831 20.75 -39.45 -31.07
CA ILE A 831 19.48 -40.08 -31.41
C ILE A 831 18.40 -39.03 -31.25
N THR A 832 17.77 -38.62 -32.35
CA THR A 832 16.71 -37.63 -32.35
C THR A 832 15.38 -38.28 -32.75
N LEU A 833 14.36 -38.09 -31.92
CA LEU A 833 12.97 -38.31 -32.25
C LEU A 833 12.31 -36.95 -32.45
N ALA A 834 11.79 -36.67 -33.63
CA ALA A 834 11.13 -35.39 -33.94
C ALA A 834 9.88 -35.60 -34.79
N GLY A 835 8.83 -34.83 -34.55
CA GLY A 835 7.61 -34.89 -35.36
C GLY A 835 6.42 -34.25 -34.69
N GLU A 836 5.28 -34.25 -35.37
CA GLU A 836 3.99 -33.88 -34.81
C GLU A 836 3.41 -35.07 -34.06
N MET A 837 3.16 -34.91 -32.77
CA MET A 837 2.66 -35.96 -31.88
C MET A 837 1.36 -35.51 -31.24
N THR A 838 0.40 -36.43 -31.10
CA THR A 838 -0.78 -36.17 -30.27
C THR A 838 -0.37 -35.88 -28.83
N ALA A 839 -1.03 -34.93 -28.16
CA ALA A 839 -0.81 -34.66 -26.74
C ALA A 839 -0.94 -35.95 -25.90
N GLY A 840 -0.03 -36.14 -24.96
CA GLY A 840 0.06 -37.38 -24.17
C GLY A 840 0.74 -38.56 -24.88
N SER A 841 1.30 -38.38 -26.08
CA SER A 841 2.18 -39.40 -26.69
C SER A 841 3.40 -39.64 -25.80
N GLU A 842 3.72 -40.89 -25.52
CA GLU A 842 4.63 -41.30 -24.46
C GLU A 842 5.89 -41.95 -25.04
N LEU A 843 7.05 -41.35 -24.79
CA LEU A 843 8.36 -41.91 -25.03
C LEU A 843 8.92 -42.48 -23.72
N ARG A 844 9.09 -43.80 -23.67
CA ARG A 844 9.44 -44.53 -22.44
C ARG A 844 10.93 -44.82 -22.33
N GLU A 845 11.55 -45.11 -23.47
CA GLU A 845 12.90 -45.66 -23.51
C GLU A 845 13.56 -45.42 -24.87
N LEU A 846 14.86 -45.15 -24.83
CA LEU A 846 15.75 -45.22 -25.99
C LEU A 846 16.84 -46.28 -25.73
N ARG A 847 17.06 -47.16 -26.70
CA ARG A 847 18.12 -48.17 -26.68
C ARG A 847 19.04 -48.03 -27.87
N LEU A 848 20.35 -48.01 -27.61
CA LEU A 848 21.40 -48.06 -28.61
C LEU A 848 22.14 -49.39 -28.48
N ARG A 849 22.06 -50.22 -29.52
CA ARG A 849 22.76 -51.50 -29.56
C ARG A 849 24.08 -51.36 -30.31
N ILE A 850 25.14 -51.87 -29.68
CA ILE A 850 26.53 -51.73 -30.12
C ILE A 850 27.12 -53.13 -30.25
N VAL A 851 27.86 -53.37 -31.33
CA VAL A 851 28.53 -54.66 -31.59
C VAL A 851 29.99 -54.43 -31.97
N THR A 852 30.87 -55.33 -31.53
CA THR A 852 32.23 -55.42 -32.07
C THR A 852 32.19 -55.90 -33.51
N LYS A 853 32.92 -55.22 -34.40
CA LYS A 853 32.98 -55.56 -35.82
C LYS A 853 33.61 -56.92 -36.11
#